data_AF-A0A9P9FLP8-F1
#
_entry.id   AF-A0A9P9FLP8-F1
#
_cell.length_a   1.000
_cell.length_b   1.000
_cell.length_c   1.000
_cell.angle_alpha   90.00
_cell.angle_beta   90.00
_cell.angle_gamma   90.00
#
_symmetry.space_group_name_H-M   'P 1'
#
loop_
_entity.id
_entity.type
_entity.pdbx_description
1 polymer ?
#
loop_
_entity_poly.entity_id
_entity_poly.type
_entity_poly.pdbx_seq_one_letter_code
_entity_poly.pdbx_strand_id
1 'polypeptide(L)'
;MVGKWHMGEEVENQPTGFDYWSVLPGQGEYWDPEFIEPDGNHVNPGYVTDIITDKSLGFIKSRDKSRPFFLMCHHKAPHRSWECDDKHKGLYKEPVRLPDTFTDDYKNRARAAKIAKMRVAEDLTYQDLGLVQPDGGRRVGERVQQEKGASERKIPAPTDEAALRAMKLIDKEDGTVFTFQTPGELSEFKFQRYMQRYLRTIQSIDDSVGQLLDYLDTDEPELAANTIVIYTSDQGFFLGEHGWFDKRFMYEESFQMPFLIRYPNEIKAGSVCDDIICNVDFATTWLDYARLQVPSYMQGKSFRPLLQGNTPEDWPQAAYHRYWMHNDIIHHAYAHYGIRDQRYKLIYWYNEALGIKGARPGDEEFKEWELFDCEKDPLELFNVYNEDEYKGVVKDMTALLEKKMVEIGDEPVHPRATAVFIMVKFQLVAAALALCQPGLAASKGTPKQRAKALLKKMTWEEKIAQMGSIRRLLKSGPAVDEANFESRYQYQHGTIGFGPMFNWALDALPLVNEVREKQINESRLSVPFITVTDSVNGLFISGGTVFPSNLGMSSTFNLPLFQDVTAAIRDEQLSLGVTWVLSPPLDIGWEPRYGRIGELYGEDAYLVGEFGHKYVETMQETDQDGHVKVACTVKHFVYGETRGGVNAASQYSGINHLFNDQLRPYIRAMEADPLALMVSYATVDLVPMSMNEYMIQDILRGKLGFDGVVMSDAGSIANMYTQSRVATSYEDAALQALQAGLQMELSPGTPATFPLLISSVDNKKIAKLIDEAVLNLLTIKFATGIFDNDLPDEEKANKTLRASSHLKLARTAARESIVLLKNDGILPQTPKKVALLGPFGELLNFGSYAAINASSPKWGDSLHTSLKSALGEDNVSFVAGVDLLDTADDSGISDAVAAAEEAGFAVLVLGSLSVAMEDPLFKKRTDGEFFAHADLGLPGLQQQLLDAVLDAGVPTVLILTGGQPFVLSDSTLRSNAILHSLLGGEYTNHALVEVITGAVNPSGKLTVSMPQLSSAIPSFYDYLPSDDSPGGDSRLGFHSAWQWPVLQHASPMPFGFGLSYTTFDISTPTATYGNGKVTISVTVQNTGDVAGKEVVQVYHRPNTTVGIEFPVRRLVRFEKVELKAGESKKITFAIPNKDLGYYVNTKLNIKEGLYNFWAGSSSRVEDLKAVNVTVTL
;
A
#
# COMPACT_ATOMS: atom_id res chain seq x y z
N MET A 1 -2.23 -14.54 -35.87
CA MET A 1 -2.18 -13.07 -35.85
C MET A 1 -1.03 -12.59 -36.73
N VAL A 2 -1.28 -11.80 -37.79
CA VAL A 2 -0.23 -11.33 -38.71
C VAL A 2 -0.27 -9.82 -38.87
N GLY A 3 0.87 -9.16 -38.60
CA GLY A 3 1.04 -7.71 -38.76
C GLY A 3 0.98 -6.93 -37.44
N LYS A 4 0.25 -5.81 -37.40
CA LYS A 4 0.30 -4.83 -36.30
C LYS A 4 -0.30 -5.36 -34.98
N TRP A 5 0.42 -5.17 -33.84
CA TRP A 5 0.03 -5.72 -32.53
C TRP A 5 -0.15 -4.71 -31.37
N HIS A 6 0.57 -3.58 -31.33
CA HIS A 6 0.30 -2.43 -30.43
C HIS A 6 0.14 -2.65 -28.91
N MET A 7 0.38 -3.85 -28.39
CA MET A 7 0.34 -4.14 -26.94
C MET A 7 1.72 -4.09 -26.26
N GLY A 8 2.79 -3.80 -27.02
CA GLY A 8 4.18 -3.75 -26.56
C GLY A 8 5.08 -4.72 -27.32
N GLU A 9 6.39 -4.55 -27.17
CA GLU A 9 7.42 -5.33 -27.88
C GLU A 9 8.18 -6.30 -26.97
N GLU A 10 8.07 -6.11 -25.65
CA GLU A 10 8.67 -6.98 -24.64
C GLU A 10 8.02 -8.38 -24.64
N VAL A 11 8.75 -9.38 -24.12
CA VAL A 11 8.34 -10.79 -24.13
C VAL A 11 6.95 -10.99 -23.48
N GLU A 12 6.69 -10.31 -22.37
CA GLU A 12 5.41 -10.35 -21.66
C GLU A 12 4.22 -9.80 -22.46
N ASN A 13 4.49 -8.99 -23.49
CA ASN A 13 3.49 -8.35 -24.32
C ASN A 13 3.29 -9.08 -25.66
N GLN A 14 4.02 -10.16 -25.95
CA GLN A 14 3.85 -10.91 -27.20
C GLN A 14 2.45 -11.51 -27.33
N PRO A 15 1.95 -11.76 -28.57
CA PRO A 15 0.61 -12.33 -28.77
C PRO A 15 0.39 -13.64 -28.01
N THR A 16 -0.61 -13.65 -27.13
CA THR A 16 -0.99 -14.83 -26.34
C THR A 16 -2.29 -15.44 -26.89
N GLY A 17 -2.40 -16.76 -26.82
CA GLY A 17 -3.60 -17.49 -27.28
C GLY A 17 -3.71 -17.71 -28.79
N PHE A 18 -2.67 -17.37 -29.57
CA PHE A 18 -2.60 -17.67 -31.01
C PHE A 18 -1.66 -18.84 -31.29
N ASP A 19 -2.10 -19.81 -32.09
CA ASP A 19 -1.26 -20.93 -32.56
C ASP A 19 -0.13 -20.46 -33.49
N TYR A 20 -0.32 -19.31 -34.16
CA TYR A 20 0.65 -18.68 -35.05
C TYR A 20 0.57 -17.16 -34.93
N TRP A 21 1.72 -16.51 -34.76
CA TRP A 21 1.82 -15.06 -34.85
C TRP A 21 3.14 -14.60 -35.47
N SER A 22 3.06 -13.48 -36.19
CA SER A 22 4.19 -12.77 -36.80
C SER A 22 3.81 -11.29 -36.84
N VAL A 23 4.43 -10.49 -35.96
CA VAL A 23 3.95 -9.12 -35.67
C VAL A 23 5.01 -8.05 -35.86
N LEU A 24 4.59 -6.84 -36.20
CA LEU A 24 5.50 -5.71 -36.43
C LEU A 24 5.92 -5.06 -35.09
N PRO A 25 7.21 -4.67 -34.93
CA PRO A 25 7.63 -3.80 -33.83
C PRO A 25 7.04 -2.39 -34.03
N GLY A 26 6.56 -1.77 -32.95
CA GLY A 26 5.97 -0.43 -32.96
C GLY A 26 4.88 -0.24 -34.02
N GLN A 27 5.11 0.69 -34.95
CA GLN A 27 4.23 0.95 -36.10
C GLN A 27 4.63 0.16 -37.36
N GLY A 28 5.72 -0.61 -37.32
CA GLY A 28 6.38 -1.27 -38.43
C GLY A 28 7.00 -0.30 -39.45
N GLU A 29 7.72 -0.84 -40.43
CA GLU A 29 8.24 -0.10 -41.59
C GLU A 29 7.45 -0.46 -42.85
N TYR A 30 7.43 0.42 -43.85
CA TYR A 30 6.74 0.11 -45.13
C TYR A 30 7.54 -0.82 -46.02
N TRP A 31 8.86 -0.69 -45.98
CA TRP A 31 9.82 -1.40 -46.81
C TRP A 31 10.77 -2.20 -45.94
N ASP A 32 11.01 -3.44 -46.35
CA ASP A 32 11.87 -4.40 -45.67
C ASP A 32 11.61 -4.54 -44.15
N PRO A 33 10.32 -4.66 -43.73
CA PRO A 33 9.96 -4.65 -42.31
C PRO A 33 10.59 -5.79 -41.51
N GLU A 34 10.99 -5.47 -40.28
CA GLU A 34 11.22 -6.47 -39.23
C GLU A 34 9.89 -7.02 -38.70
N PHE A 35 9.84 -8.32 -38.44
CA PHE A 35 8.76 -8.99 -37.73
C PHE A 35 9.31 -9.70 -36.49
N ILE A 36 8.60 -9.61 -35.38
CA ILE A 36 8.79 -10.39 -34.17
C ILE A 36 7.99 -11.68 -34.34
N GLU A 37 8.65 -12.82 -34.14
CA GLU A 37 8.09 -14.17 -34.26
C GLU A 37 8.54 -15.03 -33.05
N PRO A 38 7.92 -16.19 -32.77
CA PRO A 38 8.27 -17.03 -31.61
C PRO A 38 9.73 -17.48 -31.53
N ASP A 39 10.44 -17.52 -32.65
CA ASP A 39 11.85 -17.91 -32.75
C ASP A 39 12.82 -16.72 -32.85
N GLY A 40 12.30 -15.48 -32.85
CA GLY A 40 13.09 -14.25 -32.84
C GLY A 40 12.61 -13.19 -33.83
N ASN A 41 13.47 -12.19 -34.06
CA ASN A 41 13.19 -11.11 -35.00
C ASN A 41 13.73 -11.44 -36.39
N HIS A 42 12.94 -11.16 -37.43
CA HIS A 42 13.28 -11.44 -38.82
C HIS A 42 12.96 -10.26 -39.71
N VAL A 43 13.94 -9.81 -40.49
CA VAL A 43 13.74 -8.81 -41.55
C VAL A 43 13.19 -9.52 -42.79
N ASN A 44 12.05 -9.06 -43.29
CA ASN A 44 11.36 -9.63 -44.45
C ASN A 44 11.44 -8.62 -45.62
N PRO A 45 12.29 -8.84 -46.63
CA PRO A 45 12.44 -7.91 -47.74
C PRO A 45 11.14 -7.75 -48.55
N GLY A 46 10.83 -6.52 -48.96
CA GLY A 46 9.64 -6.19 -49.75
C GLY A 46 8.68 -5.20 -49.08
N TYR A 47 7.48 -5.07 -49.65
CA TYR A 47 6.47 -4.15 -49.15
C TYR A 47 5.61 -4.81 -48.05
N VAL A 48 5.46 -4.13 -46.91
CA VAL A 48 4.85 -4.70 -45.69
C VAL A 48 3.43 -5.25 -45.90
N THR A 49 2.62 -4.58 -46.72
CA THR A 49 1.24 -5.00 -46.98
C THR A 49 1.21 -6.33 -47.74
N ASP A 50 2.06 -6.49 -48.75
CA ASP A 50 2.16 -7.72 -49.52
C ASP A 50 2.68 -8.87 -48.63
N ILE A 51 3.70 -8.62 -47.80
CA ILE A 51 4.26 -9.61 -46.87
C ILE A 51 3.21 -10.09 -45.85
N ILE A 52 2.43 -9.18 -45.26
CA ILE A 52 1.34 -9.53 -44.32
C ILE A 52 0.29 -10.39 -45.02
N THR A 53 -0.04 -10.05 -46.27
CA THR A 53 -1.00 -10.80 -47.10
C THR A 53 -0.49 -12.21 -47.37
N ASP A 54 0.76 -12.34 -47.79
CA ASP A 54 1.40 -13.62 -48.08
C ASP A 54 1.51 -14.52 -46.84
N LYS A 55 1.93 -13.97 -45.70
CA LYS A 55 1.97 -14.71 -44.42
C LYS A 55 0.57 -15.15 -43.99
N SER A 56 -0.45 -14.32 -44.22
CA SER A 56 -1.86 -14.64 -43.92
C SER A 56 -2.41 -15.76 -44.81
N LEU A 57 -2.17 -15.68 -46.12
CA LEU A 57 -2.50 -16.74 -47.08
C LEU A 57 -1.73 -18.03 -46.78
N GLY A 58 -0.46 -17.91 -46.40
CA GLY A 58 0.39 -19.02 -45.97
C GLY A 58 -0.19 -19.76 -44.76
N PHE A 59 -0.67 -19.01 -43.76
CA PHE A 59 -1.39 -19.58 -42.62
C PHE A 59 -2.66 -20.30 -43.07
N ILE A 60 -3.51 -19.68 -43.90
CA ILE A 60 -4.74 -20.34 -44.38
C ILE A 60 -4.39 -21.63 -45.12
N LYS A 61 -3.40 -21.62 -46.02
CA LYS A 61 -2.96 -22.78 -46.79
C LYS A 61 -2.43 -23.93 -45.93
N SER A 62 -1.73 -23.62 -44.85
CA SER A 62 -1.05 -24.60 -43.97
C SER A 62 -1.84 -25.02 -42.73
N ARG A 63 -3.00 -24.40 -42.48
CA ARG A 63 -3.83 -24.70 -41.30
C ARG A 63 -4.27 -26.16 -41.24
N ASP A 64 -4.57 -26.62 -40.02
CA ASP A 64 -5.28 -27.88 -39.82
C ASP A 64 -6.71 -27.77 -40.34
N LYS A 65 -6.97 -28.39 -41.50
CA LYS A 65 -8.28 -28.36 -42.18
C LYS A 65 -9.39 -29.07 -41.38
N SER A 66 -9.06 -29.81 -40.31
CA SER A 66 -10.05 -30.47 -39.45
C SER A 66 -10.58 -29.57 -38.31
N ARG A 67 -10.00 -28.39 -38.12
CA ARG A 67 -10.31 -27.46 -37.02
C ARG A 67 -10.82 -26.11 -37.54
N PRO A 68 -11.66 -25.40 -36.77
CA PRO A 68 -11.96 -24.00 -37.08
C PRO A 68 -10.68 -23.16 -36.92
N PHE A 69 -10.63 -22.02 -37.60
CA PHE A 69 -9.51 -21.08 -37.51
C PHE A 69 -10.00 -19.66 -37.19
N PHE A 70 -9.12 -18.85 -36.64
CA PHE A 70 -9.30 -17.42 -36.44
C PHE A 70 -8.05 -16.71 -36.95
N LEU A 71 -8.22 -15.75 -37.86
CA LEU A 71 -7.14 -15.00 -38.47
C LEU A 71 -7.39 -13.51 -38.32
N MET A 72 -6.40 -12.83 -37.75
CA MET A 72 -6.30 -11.37 -37.74
C MET A 72 -5.18 -10.97 -38.70
N CYS A 73 -5.53 -10.18 -39.72
CA CYS A 73 -4.63 -9.63 -40.72
C CYS A 73 -4.60 -8.11 -40.54
N HIS A 74 -3.63 -7.59 -39.79
CA HIS A 74 -3.56 -6.19 -39.42
C HIS A 74 -2.44 -5.48 -40.16
N HIS A 75 -2.79 -4.64 -41.13
CA HIS A 75 -1.81 -3.93 -41.94
C HIS A 75 -1.18 -2.73 -41.20
N LYS A 76 0.05 -2.35 -41.63
CA LYS A 76 0.67 -1.07 -41.25
C LYS A 76 -0.05 0.11 -41.88
N ALA A 77 -0.40 0.00 -43.17
CA ALA A 77 -1.12 1.06 -43.86
C ALA A 77 -2.50 1.28 -43.22
N PRO A 78 -2.96 2.54 -43.09
CA PRO A 78 -2.35 3.76 -43.61
C PRO A 78 -1.58 4.54 -42.54
N HIS A 79 -0.82 3.92 -41.64
CA HIS A 79 -0.05 4.69 -40.66
C HIS A 79 1.01 5.58 -41.35
N ARG A 80 1.29 6.76 -40.78
CA ARG A 80 2.33 7.68 -41.27
C ARG A 80 3.70 6.98 -41.37
N SER A 81 4.52 7.32 -42.37
CA SER A 81 4.44 8.48 -43.30
C SER A 81 3.90 8.19 -44.72
N TRP A 82 2.96 7.26 -44.85
CA TRP A 82 2.23 6.97 -46.10
C TRP A 82 3.11 6.69 -47.32
N GLU A 83 4.08 5.79 -47.15
CA GLU A 83 4.94 5.36 -48.25
C GLU A 83 4.24 4.26 -49.04
N CYS A 84 3.82 4.57 -50.26
CA CYS A 84 3.15 3.59 -51.11
C CYS A 84 4.15 2.65 -51.77
N ASP A 85 3.65 1.47 -52.16
CA ASP A 85 4.35 0.57 -53.06
C ASP A 85 4.67 1.29 -54.39
N ASP A 86 5.80 0.95 -55.00
CA ASP A 86 6.22 1.47 -56.29
C ASP A 86 5.15 1.27 -57.37
N LYS A 87 4.42 0.15 -57.33
CA LYS A 87 3.34 -0.15 -58.29
C LYS A 87 2.17 0.86 -58.22
N HIS A 88 2.00 1.56 -57.10
CA HIS A 88 0.88 2.50 -56.86
C HIS A 88 1.27 3.97 -57.03
N LYS A 89 2.55 4.31 -57.21
CA LYS A 89 3.03 5.70 -57.35
C LYS A 89 2.33 6.50 -58.45
N GLY A 90 1.91 5.82 -59.51
CA GLY A 90 1.22 6.42 -60.65
C GLY A 90 -0.26 6.77 -60.42
N LEU A 91 -0.85 6.41 -59.28
CA LEU A 91 -2.29 6.55 -59.02
C LEU A 91 -2.64 7.89 -58.35
N TYR A 92 -3.93 8.25 -58.39
CA TYR A 92 -4.49 9.45 -57.75
C TYR A 92 -3.74 10.75 -58.08
N LYS A 93 -3.46 10.98 -59.37
CA LYS A 93 -2.75 12.20 -59.84
C LYS A 93 -3.64 13.43 -59.91
N GLU A 94 -4.94 13.21 -60.09
CA GLU A 94 -5.93 14.30 -60.11
C GLU A 94 -6.06 14.92 -58.71
N PRO A 95 -6.37 16.22 -58.60
CA PRO A 95 -6.63 16.86 -57.32
C PRO A 95 -7.78 16.18 -56.56
N VAL A 96 -7.55 15.87 -55.29
CA VAL A 96 -8.56 15.37 -54.36
C VAL A 96 -9.45 16.54 -53.93
N ARG A 97 -10.76 16.34 -53.87
CA ARG A 97 -11.70 17.38 -53.41
C ARG A 97 -11.35 17.80 -51.98
N LEU A 98 -11.22 19.11 -51.73
CA LEU A 98 -11.08 19.64 -50.38
C LEU A 98 -12.41 19.48 -49.63
N PRO A 99 -12.39 19.03 -48.37
CA PRO A 99 -13.57 19.06 -47.51
C PRO A 99 -14.13 20.47 -47.35
N ASP A 100 -15.45 20.57 -47.26
CA ASP A 100 -16.13 21.86 -47.09
C ASP A 100 -15.73 22.54 -45.75
N THR A 101 -15.26 21.75 -44.78
CA THR A 101 -14.76 22.19 -43.46
C THR A 101 -13.25 22.39 -43.41
N PHE A 102 -12.51 22.31 -44.53
CA PHE A 102 -11.04 22.37 -44.52
C PHE A 102 -10.47 23.66 -43.91
N THR A 103 -11.17 24.78 -44.07
CA THR A 103 -10.75 26.11 -43.57
C THR A 103 -11.52 26.54 -42.32
N ASP A 104 -11.99 25.58 -41.52
CA ASP A 104 -12.73 25.85 -40.28
C ASP A 104 -11.89 26.69 -39.29
N ASP A 105 -12.53 27.67 -38.66
CA ASP A 105 -11.92 28.59 -37.70
C ASP A 105 -12.17 28.20 -36.23
N TYR A 106 -12.99 27.16 -36.02
CA TYR A 106 -13.35 26.58 -34.72
C TYR A 106 -14.08 27.53 -33.76
N LYS A 107 -14.59 28.68 -34.22
CA LYS A 107 -15.12 29.72 -33.32
C LYS A 107 -16.38 29.32 -32.54
N ASN A 108 -17.10 28.32 -33.02
CA ASN A 108 -18.37 27.85 -32.48
C ASN A 108 -18.25 26.50 -31.77
N ARG A 109 -17.03 26.09 -31.40
CA ARG A 109 -16.69 24.81 -30.79
C ARG A 109 -15.84 25.00 -29.54
N ALA A 110 -15.65 23.90 -28.81
CA ALA A 110 -14.78 23.83 -27.65
C ALA A 110 -13.35 24.27 -27.98
N ARG A 111 -12.67 24.84 -26.99
CA ARG A 111 -11.26 25.22 -27.03
C ARG A 111 -10.37 24.07 -27.51
N ALA A 112 -10.70 22.84 -27.15
CA ALA A 112 -10.00 21.63 -27.56
C ALA A 112 -9.79 21.54 -29.08
N ALA A 113 -10.80 21.90 -29.89
CA ALA A 113 -10.70 21.93 -31.35
C ALA A 113 -9.60 22.91 -31.83
N LYS A 114 -9.51 24.08 -31.20
CA LYS A 114 -8.58 25.14 -31.63
C LYS A 114 -7.12 24.88 -31.25
N ILE A 115 -6.86 24.15 -30.17
CA ILE A 115 -5.50 24.03 -29.60
C ILE A 115 -4.74 22.78 -30.08
N ALA A 116 -5.44 21.83 -30.68
CA ALA A 116 -4.86 20.58 -31.17
C ALA A 116 -3.80 20.83 -32.24
N LYS A 117 -2.67 20.12 -32.13
CA LYS A 117 -1.53 20.14 -33.04
C LYS A 117 -1.60 19.00 -34.06
N MET A 118 -2.69 18.96 -34.82
CA MET A 118 -2.94 17.94 -35.83
C MET A 118 -3.53 18.54 -37.13
N ARG A 119 -3.16 19.78 -37.46
CA ARG A 119 -3.67 20.49 -38.63
C ARG A 119 -2.83 20.24 -39.87
N VAL A 120 -3.48 19.94 -41.00
CA VAL A 120 -2.81 19.73 -42.30
C VAL A 120 -1.92 20.94 -42.67
N ALA A 121 -2.41 22.15 -42.40
CA ALA A 121 -1.70 23.38 -42.70
C ALA A 121 -0.43 23.59 -41.85
N GLU A 122 -0.42 23.14 -40.58
CA GLU A 122 0.59 23.55 -39.59
C GLU A 122 1.48 22.39 -39.11
N ASP A 123 0.94 21.17 -39.02
CA ASP A 123 1.53 20.08 -38.24
C ASP A 123 2.10 18.92 -39.06
N LEU A 124 1.87 18.88 -40.37
CA LEU A 124 2.49 17.88 -41.26
C LEU A 124 4.00 18.12 -41.42
N THR A 125 4.75 17.01 -41.47
CA THR A 125 6.21 17.03 -41.64
C THR A 125 6.62 16.94 -43.10
N TYR A 126 7.91 17.21 -43.36
CA TYR A 126 8.51 16.96 -44.66
C TYR A 126 8.38 15.50 -45.08
N GLN A 127 8.54 14.57 -44.14
CA GLN A 127 8.51 13.13 -44.41
C GLN A 127 7.12 12.65 -44.82
N ASP A 128 6.08 13.10 -44.13
CA ASP A 128 4.69 12.77 -44.44
C ASP A 128 4.30 13.09 -45.88
N LEU A 129 4.82 14.21 -46.39
CA LEU A 129 4.52 14.70 -47.73
C LEU A 129 5.52 14.22 -48.79
N GLY A 130 6.47 13.36 -48.43
CA GLY A 130 7.52 12.89 -49.34
C GLY A 130 8.40 14.04 -49.85
N LEU A 131 8.73 15.00 -48.99
CA LEU A 131 9.52 16.18 -49.31
C LEU A 131 10.90 16.14 -48.63
N VAL A 132 11.90 16.71 -49.29
CA VAL A 132 13.26 16.82 -48.73
C VAL A 132 13.23 17.80 -47.55
N GLN A 133 13.69 17.35 -46.37
CA GLN A 133 13.89 18.21 -45.21
C GLN A 133 15.25 18.95 -45.34
N PRO A 134 15.28 20.29 -45.33
CA PRO A 134 16.54 21.04 -45.32
C PRO A 134 17.35 20.89 -44.04
N ASP A 135 18.67 21.08 -44.11
CA ASP A 135 19.52 21.13 -42.92
C ASP A 135 19.26 22.41 -42.10
N GLY A 136 18.97 22.25 -40.80
CA GLY A 136 18.87 23.39 -39.90
C GLY A 136 18.08 23.15 -38.62
N GLY A 137 18.04 24.20 -37.80
CA GLY A 137 17.28 24.26 -36.55
C GLY A 137 15.84 24.76 -36.75
N ARG A 138 15.35 25.55 -35.80
CA ARG A 138 13.98 26.08 -35.76
C ARG A 138 13.53 26.82 -37.03
N ARG A 139 14.46 27.38 -37.81
CA ARG A 139 14.20 28.03 -39.11
C ARG A 139 13.59 27.09 -40.16
N VAL A 140 13.88 25.79 -40.06
CA VAL A 140 13.37 24.75 -40.98
C VAL A 140 12.04 24.19 -40.50
N GLY A 141 11.64 24.47 -39.26
CA GLY A 141 10.41 23.95 -38.66
C GLY A 141 10.58 23.52 -37.21
N GLU A 142 9.47 23.44 -36.48
CA GLU A 142 9.42 22.83 -35.16
C GLU A 142 9.80 21.34 -35.25
N ARG A 143 10.64 20.87 -34.32
CA ARG A 143 11.05 19.46 -34.27
C ARG A 143 9.91 18.63 -33.67
N VAL A 144 9.62 17.48 -34.27
CA VAL A 144 8.66 16.52 -33.71
C VAL A 144 9.36 15.71 -32.62
N GLN A 145 8.76 15.60 -31.43
CA GLN A 145 9.28 14.82 -30.30
C GLN A 145 8.52 13.48 -30.18
N GLN A 146 8.47 12.70 -31.26
CA GLN A 146 7.79 11.40 -31.27
C GLN A 146 8.65 10.30 -30.63
N GLU A 147 9.95 10.26 -30.97
CA GLU A 147 10.86 9.22 -30.51
C GLU A 147 12.23 9.79 -30.15
N LYS A 148 12.92 9.11 -29.22
CA LYS A 148 14.24 9.53 -28.74
C LYS A 148 15.27 9.41 -29.87
N GLY A 149 15.55 10.52 -30.53
CA GLY A 149 16.51 10.60 -31.65
C GLY A 149 15.91 11.13 -32.95
N ALA A 150 14.58 11.18 -33.09
CA ALA A 150 13.91 11.62 -34.31
C ALA A 150 14.34 13.04 -34.73
N SER A 151 14.81 13.21 -35.97
CA SER A 151 15.25 14.50 -36.52
C SER A 151 14.19 15.21 -37.36
N GLU A 152 12.99 14.63 -37.47
CA GLU A 152 11.90 15.14 -38.29
C GLU A 152 11.38 16.49 -37.80
N ARG A 153 11.00 17.34 -38.76
CA ARG A 153 10.46 18.67 -38.54
C ARG A 153 9.15 18.88 -39.27
N LYS A 154 8.25 19.64 -38.63
CA LYS A 154 7.03 20.17 -39.26
C LYS A 154 7.41 21.14 -40.36
N ILE A 155 6.65 21.17 -41.46
CA ILE A 155 6.84 22.17 -42.50
C ILE A 155 6.30 23.50 -41.98
N PRO A 156 7.10 24.58 -41.93
CA PRO A 156 6.65 25.88 -41.44
C PRO A 156 5.40 26.38 -42.19
N ALA A 157 4.54 27.12 -41.49
CA ALA A 157 3.35 27.76 -42.05
C ALA A 157 3.44 29.28 -41.85
N PRO A 158 4.31 30.00 -42.59
CA PRO A 158 4.48 31.43 -42.41
C PRO A 158 3.23 32.20 -42.86
N THR A 159 2.83 33.19 -42.07
CA THR A 159 1.78 34.15 -42.43
C THR A 159 2.34 35.39 -43.16
N ASP A 160 3.65 35.59 -43.12
CA ASP A 160 4.36 36.65 -43.84
C ASP A 160 4.61 36.27 -45.31
N GLU A 161 4.16 37.13 -46.24
CA GLU A 161 4.28 36.87 -47.68
C GLU A 161 5.73 36.77 -48.15
N ALA A 162 6.66 37.52 -47.55
CA ALA A 162 8.07 37.49 -47.96
C ALA A 162 8.75 36.17 -47.57
N ALA A 163 8.49 35.69 -46.35
CA ALA A 163 8.94 34.37 -45.89
C ALA A 163 8.32 33.23 -46.70
N LEU A 164 7.05 33.33 -47.08
CA LEU A 164 6.38 32.34 -47.91
C LEU A 164 6.97 32.28 -49.32
N ARG A 165 7.17 33.43 -49.98
CA ARG A 165 7.80 33.49 -51.32
C ARG A 165 9.24 32.98 -51.33
N ALA A 166 9.93 33.06 -50.19
CA ALA A 166 11.28 32.52 -50.03
C ALA A 166 11.31 31.00 -49.78
N MET A 167 10.17 30.40 -49.39
CA MET A 167 10.06 28.97 -49.11
C MET A 167 10.12 28.16 -50.41
N LYS A 168 10.89 27.08 -50.38
CA LYS A 168 10.96 26.08 -51.45
C LYS A 168 10.78 24.70 -50.84
N LEU A 169 9.81 23.95 -51.35
CA LEU A 169 9.62 22.54 -51.02
C LEU A 169 10.07 21.70 -52.21
N ILE A 170 10.78 20.60 -51.95
CA ILE A 170 11.41 19.78 -53.00
C ILE A 170 10.88 18.35 -52.86
N ASP A 171 10.38 17.79 -53.95
CA ASP A 171 9.97 16.39 -54.04
C ASP A 171 11.16 15.44 -53.81
N LYS A 172 11.01 14.42 -52.95
CA LYS A 172 12.08 13.43 -52.70
C LYS A 172 12.35 12.53 -53.89
N GLU A 173 11.36 12.31 -54.76
CA GLU A 173 11.44 11.32 -55.84
C GLU A 173 12.02 11.91 -57.12
N ASP A 174 11.49 13.06 -57.57
CA ASP A 174 11.88 13.65 -58.86
C ASP A 174 12.60 15.01 -58.75
N GLY A 175 12.71 15.56 -57.54
CA GLY A 175 13.38 16.83 -57.30
C GLY A 175 12.58 18.07 -57.73
N THR A 176 11.29 17.93 -58.06
CA THR A 176 10.42 19.06 -58.41
C THR A 176 10.39 20.10 -57.29
N VAL A 177 10.55 21.38 -57.65
CA VAL A 177 10.56 22.50 -56.70
C VAL A 177 9.22 23.21 -56.71
N PHE A 178 8.60 23.32 -55.54
CA PHE A 178 7.32 24.00 -55.32
C PHE A 178 7.53 25.33 -54.58
N THR A 179 6.78 26.34 -54.99
CA THR A 179 6.77 27.71 -54.43
C THR A 179 5.34 28.22 -54.29
N PHE A 180 5.08 29.09 -53.33
CA PHE A 180 3.72 29.52 -52.98
C PHE A 180 3.64 31.05 -52.86
N GLN A 181 2.50 31.63 -53.25
CA GLN A 181 2.22 33.06 -53.13
C GLN A 181 1.37 33.39 -51.91
N THR A 182 0.46 32.49 -51.53
CA THR A 182 -0.46 32.69 -50.39
C THR A 182 -0.42 31.52 -49.40
N PRO A 183 -0.70 31.73 -48.10
CA PRO A 183 -0.79 30.64 -47.12
C PRO A 183 -1.86 29.59 -47.49
N GLY A 184 -2.92 30.00 -48.19
CA GLY A 184 -3.95 29.10 -48.71
C GLY A 184 -3.40 28.12 -49.75
N GLU A 185 -2.61 28.60 -50.71
CA GLU A 185 -1.94 27.73 -51.70
C GLU A 185 -1.02 26.70 -51.05
N LEU A 186 -0.26 27.08 -50.02
CA LEU A 186 0.58 26.16 -49.27
C LEU A 186 -0.26 25.10 -48.53
N SER A 187 -1.36 25.51 -47.90
CA SER A 187 -2.23 24.61 -47.13
C SER A 187 -2.93 23.59 -48.05
N GLU A 188 -3.44 24.05 -49.19
CA GLU A 188 -4.02 23.20 -50.22
C GLU A 188 -2.98 22.24 -50.80
N PHE A 189 -1.77 22.70 -51.09
CA PHE A 189 -0.68 21.82 -51.54
C PHE A 189 -0.36 20.72 -50.52
N LYS A 190 -0.29 21.07 -49.23
CA LYS A 190 -0.06 20.09 -48.16
C LYS A 190 -1.18 19.05 -48.13
N PHE A 191 -2.44 19.49 -48.22
CA PHE A 191 -3.61 18.61 -48.30
C PHE A 191 -3.55 17.66 -49.50
N GLN A 192 -3.31 18.18 -50.71
CA GLN A 192 -3.25 17.37 -51.92
C GLN A 192 -2.19 16.27 -51.80
N ARG A 193 -0.97 16.61 -51.36
CA ARG A 193 0.10 15.61 -51.18
C ARG A 193 -0.23 14.59 -50.10
N TYR A 194 -0.76 15.04 -48.97
CA TYR A 194 -1.19 14.15 -47.89
C TYR A 194 -2.20 13.13 -48.42
N MET A 195 -3.29 13.59 -49.02
CA MET A 195 -4.38 12.71 -49.47
C MET A 195 -3.97 11.79 -50.61
N GLN A 196 -3.18 12.28 -51.58
CA GLN A 196 -2.68 11.42 -52.65
C GLN A 196 -1.77 10.31 -52.12
N ARG A 197 -0.90 10.62 -51.15
CA ARG A 197 -0.03 9.60 -50.52
C ARG A 197 -0.84 8.61 -49.67
N TYR A 198 -1.77 9.11 -48.87
CA TYR A 198 -2.70 8.29 -48.09
C TYR A 198 -3.45 7.29 -48.98
N LEU A 199 -4.12 7.77 -50.03
CA LEU A 199 -4.92 6.94 -50.93
C LEU A 199 -4.08 5.87 -51.65
N ARG A 200 -2.83 6.18 -52.02
CA ARG A 200 -1.93 5.18 -52.63
C ARG A 200 -1.58 4.04 -51.67
N THR A 201 -1.46 4.30 -50.37
CA THR A 201 -1.28 3.22 -49.37
C THR A 201 -2.56 2.42 -49.14
N ILE A 202 -3.73 3.07 -49.24
CA ILE A 202 -5.03 2.39 -49.17
C ILE A 202 -5.24 1.47 -50.38
N GLN A 203 -4.77 1.83 -51.58
CA GLN A 203 -4.82 0.93 -52.73
C GLN A 203 -4.11 -0.41 -52.45
N SER A 204 -3.00 -0.41 -51.71
CA SER A 204 -2.35 -1.67 -51.32
C SER A 204 -3.21 -2.52 -50.38
N ILE A 205 -4.05 -1.90 -49.54
CA ILE A 205 -5.02 -2.62 -48.71
C ILE A 205 -6.12 -3.21 -49.58
N ASP A 206 -6.63 -2.45 -50.56
CA ASP A 206 -7.64 -2.93 -51.52
C ASP A 206 -7.13 -4.15 -52.30
N ASP A 207 -5.91 -4.08 -52.83
CA ASP A 207 -5.25 -5.21 -53.51
C ASP A 207 -5.07 -6.43 -52.58
N SER A 208 -4.70 -6.21 -51.32
CA SER A 208 -4.55 -7.27 -50.29
C SER A 208 -5.86 -7.97 -49.99
N VAL A 209 -6.92 -7.19 -49.70
CA VAL A 209 -8.26 -7.71 -49.42
C VAL A 209 -8.78 -8.47 -50.64
N GLY A 210 -8.58 -7.93 -51.84
CA GLY A 210 -8.91 -8.60 -53.10
C GLY A 210 -8.25 -9.98 -53.20
N GLN A 211 -6.94 -10.07 -52.97
CA GLN A 211 -6.22 -11.34 -53.00
C GLN A 211 -6.72 -12.36 -51.97
N LEU A 212 -7.00 -11.92 -50.73
CA LEU A 212 -7.55 -12.80 -49.69
C LEU A 212 -8.94 -13.33 -50.07
N LEU A 213 -9.81 -12.47 -50.59
CA LEU A 213 -11.15 -12.84 -51.03
C LEU A 213 -11.12 -13.73 -52.27
N ASP A 214 -10.30 -13.41 -53.27
CA ASP A 214 -10.13 -14.21 -54.49
C ASP A 214 -9.65 -15.63 -54.15
N TYR A 215 -8.71 -15.77 -53.21
CA TYR A 215 -8.27 -17.08 -52.72
C TYR A 215 -9.40 -17.86 -52.05
N LEU A 216 -10.17 -17.22 -51.17
CA LEU A 216 -11.32 -17.87 -50.52
C LEU A 216 -12.38 -18.29 -51.55
N ASP A 217 -12.73 -17.41 -52.48
CA ASP A 217 -13.87 -17.62 -53.39
C ASP A 217 -13.52 -18.55 -54.57
N THR A 218 -12.27 -18.51 -55.03
CA THR A 218 -11.81 -19.28 -56.21
C THR A 218 -11.15 -20.59 -55.81
N ASP A 219 -10.22 -20.56 -54.85
CA ASP A 219 -9.39 -21.72 -54.52
C ASP A 219 -10.01 -22.60 -53.40
N GLU A 220 -10.78 -22.03 -52.48
CA GLU A 220 -11.41 -22.74 -51.34
C GLU A 220 -12.91 -22.38 -51.17
N PRO A 221 -13.79 -22.53 -52.19
CA PRO A 221 -15.17 -22.03 -52.16
C PRO A 221 -16.05 -22.63 -51.06
N GLU A 222 -15.78 -23.88 -50.65
CA GLU A 222 -16.46 -24.50 -49.50
C GLU A 222 -16.07 -23.84 -48.17
N LEU A 223 -14.83 -23.39 -48.06
CA LEU A 223 -14.35 -22.61 -46.91
C LEU A 223 -14.98 -21.23 -46.90
N ALA A 224 -15.08 -20.57 -48.05
CA ALA A 224 -15.71 -19.25 -48.19
C ALA A 224 -17.17 -19.25 -47.70
N ALA A 225 -17.93 -20.30 -48.01
CA ALA A 225 -19.30 -20.46 -47.54
C ALA A 225 -19.42 -20.56 -46.00
N ASN A 226 -18.36 -21.03 -45.33
CA ASN A 226 -18.32 -21.27 -43.89
C ASN A 226 -17.35 -20.34 -43.13
N THR A 227 -16.94 -19.22 -43.74
CA THR A 227 -16.04 -18.25 -43.12
C THR A 227 -16.74 -16.90 -42.98
N ILE A 228 -16.67 -16.32 -41.77
CA ILE A 228 -17.06 -14.93 -41.54
C ILE A 228 -15.86 -14.07 -41.88
N VAL A 229 -16.00 -13.18 -42.85
CA VAL A 229 -14.96 -12.20 -43.20
C VAL A 229 -15.43 -10.83 -42.72
N ILE A 230 -14.59 -10.16 -41.94
CA ILE A 230 -14.85 -8.82 -41.40
C ILE A 230 -13.74 -7.89 -41.90
N TYR A 231 -14.13 -6.78 -42.52
CA TYR A 231 -13.25 -5.67 -42.84
C TYR A 231 -13.63 -4.48 -41.97
N THR A 232 -12.67 -4.03 -41.17
CA THR A 232 -12.84 -2.89 -40.27
C THR A 232 -11.51 -2.23 -39.96
N SER A 233 -11.55 -1.10 -39.24
CA SER A 233 -10.37 -0.33 -38.80
C SER A 233 -10.16 -0.50 -37.29
N ASP A 234 -9.15 0.16 -36.73
CA ASP A 234 -9.01 0.37 -35.28
C ASP A 234 -9.84 1.59 -34.80
N GLN A 235 -9.90 2.65 -35.63
CA GLN A 235 -10.79 3.82 -35.50
C GLN A 235 -10.92 4.58 -36.84
N GLY A 236 -11.77 5.61 -36.88
CA GLY A 236 -11.86 6.56 -38.00
C GLY A 236 -10.61 7.46 -38.10
N PHE A 237 -10.57 8.34 -39.11
CA PHE A 237 -9.44 9.22 -39.37
C PHE A 237 -9.87 10.49 -40.09
N PHE A 238 -9.41 11.66 -39.64
CA PHE A 238 -9.60 12.91 -40.38
C PHE A 238 -8.74 12.90 -41.66
N LEU A 239 -9.39 13.07 -42.80
CA LEU A 239 -8.80 13.13 -44.12
C LEU A 239 -8.69 14.58 -44.62
N GLY A 240 -8.71 15.55 -43.70
CA GLY A 240 -8.69 16.98 -43.96
C GLY A 240 -9.96 17.69 -43.50
N GLU A 241 -10.99 16.96 -43.07
CA GLU A 241 -12.17 17.54 -42.45
C GLU A 241 -11.74 18.35 -41.22
N HIS A 242 -12.34 19.53 -41.07
CA HIS A 242 -11.94 20.54 -40.09
C HIS A 242 -10.48 20.99 -40.19
N GLY A 243 -9.80 20.73 -41.30
CA GLY A 243 -8.38 21.01 -41.48
C GLY A 243 -7.46 20.05 -40.72
N TRP A 244 -7.98 18.96 -40.13
CA TRP A 244 -7.20 18.00 -39.35
C TRP A 244 -6.75 16.79 -40.17
N PHE A 245 -5.66 16.17 -39.70
CA PHE A 245 -5.28 14.80 -39.98
C PHE A 245 -5.07 14.11 -38.61
N ASP A 246 -5.30 12.81 -38.45
CA ASP A 246 -5.30 12.04 -37.18
C ASP A 246 -6.71 11.69 -36.64
N LYS A 247 -6.81 11.10 -35.44
CA LYS A 247 -7.98 10.33 -34.97
C LYS A 247 -8.29 10.45 -33.47
N ARG A 248 -8.18 11.67 -32.93
CA ARG A 248 -8.17 11.91 -31.46
C ARG A 248 -9.49 12.33 -30.84
N PHE A 249 -10.44 12.81 -31.63
CA PHE A 249 -11.65 13.45 -31.13
C PHE A 249 -12.89 12.61 -31.39
N MET A 250 -13.99 12.95 -30.74
CA MET A 250 -15.28 12.31 -30.93
C MET A 250 -16.10 12.92 -32.10
N TYR A 251 -15.48 13.66 -33.03
CA TYR A 251 -16.18 14.13 -34.24
C TYR A 251 -16.32 13.00 -35.27
N GLU A 252 -17.39 13.04 -36.06
CA GLU A 252 -17.97 11.92 -36.79
C GLU A 252 -16.98 11.25 -37.74
N GLU A 253 -16.13 12.01 -38.42
CA GLU A 253 -15.14 11.47 -39.38
C GLU A 253 -14.04 10.64 -38.71
N SER A 254 -13.71 10.95 -37.46
CA SER A 254 -12.77 10.17 -36.66
C SER A 254 -13.43 9.14 -35.75
N PHE A 255 -14.71 9.34 -35.43
CA PHE A 255 -15.47 8.50 -34.52
C PHE A 255 -16.11 7.30 -35.22
N GLN A 256 -16.49 7.44 -36.51
CA GLN A 256 -17.03 6.34 -37.31
C GLN A 256 -15.94 5.47 -37.92
N MET A 257 -16.24 4.19 -38.06
CA MET A 257 -15.33 3.19 -38.63
C MET A 257 -16.02 2.45 -39.77
N PRO A 258 -15.29 2.10 -40.85
CA PRO A 258 -15.84 1.17 -41.82
C PRO A 258 -16.07 -0.19 -41.13
N PHE A 259 -17.24 -0.77 -41.35
CA PHE A 259 -17.55 -2.13 -40.93
C PHE A 259 -18.28 -2.85 -42.05
N LEU A 260 -17.56 -3.76 -42.72
CA LEU A 260 -18.13 -4.65 -43.72
C LEU A 260 -17.99 -6.08 -43.21
N ILE A 261 -19.06 -6.85 -43.30
CA ILE A 261 -19.07 -8.23 -42.87
C ILE A 261 -19.73 -9.11 -43.92
N ARG A 262 -19.09 -10.24 -44.22
CA ARG A 262 -19.56 -11.25 -45.17
C ARG A 262 -19.66 -12.59 -44.46
N TYR A 263 -20.86 -13.16 -44.44
CA TYR A 263 -21.07 -14.55 -44.06
C TYR A 263 -22.25 -15.13 -44.86
N PRO A 264 -21.99 -15.82 -45.99
CA PRO A 264 -23.03 -16.21 -46.95
C PRO A 264 -24.19 -17.04 -46.38
N ASN A 265 -23.95 -17.79 -45.31
CA ASN A 265 -24.98 -18.65 -44.70
C ASN A 265 -26.04 -17.88 -43.90
N GLU A 266 -25.77 -16.66 -43.46
CA GLU A 266 -26.63 -15.95 -42.51
C GLU A 266 -26.91 -14.50 -42.89
N ILE A 267 -25.98 -13.86 -43.61
CA ILE A 267 -26.06 -12.44 -43.96
C ILE A 267 -26.47 -12.29 -45.42
N LYS A 268 -27.57 -11.58 -45.66
CA LYS A 268 -28.04 -11.29 -47.01
C LYS A 268 -27.10 -10.31 -47.70
N ALA A 269 -26.49 -10.70 -48.81
CA ALA A 269 -25.60 -9.83 -49.59
C ALA A 269 -26.28 -8.49 -49.95
N GLY A 270 -25.53 -7.40 -49.77
CA GLY A 270 -25.99 -6.03 -50.03
C GLY A 270 -26.91 -5.44 -48.95
N SER A 271 -27.08 -6.09 -47.79
CA SER A 271 -27.79 -5.51 -46.65
C SER A 271 -27.04 -4.32 -46.04
N VAL A 272 -27.78 -3.32 -45.56
CA VAL A 272 -27.30 -2.19 -44.78
C VAL A 272 -27.99 -2.21 -43.42
N CYS A 273 -27.25 -1.93 -42.35
CA CYS A 273 -27.75 -1.85 -40.98
C CYS A 273 -27.31 -0.50 -40.40
N ASP A 274 -28.29 0.30 -39.99
CA ASP A 274 -28.06 1.65 -39.44
C ASP A 274 -27.99 1.66 -37.89
N ASP A 275 -28.05 0.49 -37.26
CA ASP A 275 -27.95 0.35 -35.81
C ASP A 275 -26.52 0.59 -35.32
N ILE A 276 -26.38 1.24 -34.17
CA ILE A 276 -25.07 1.50 -33.58
C ILE A 276 -24.47 0.21 -33.02
N ILE A 277 -23.25 -0.13 -33.46
CA ILE A 277 -22.38 -1.13 -32.83
C ILE A 277 -21.08 -0.48 -32.35
N CYS A 278 -20.44 -1.04 -31.33
CA CYS A 278 -19.15 -0.59 -30.79
C CYS A 278 -18.09 -1.69 -30.88
N ASN A 279 -16.80 -1.34 -30.85
CA ASN A 279 -15.69 -2.33 -30.88
C ASN A 279 -15.78 -3.38 -29.76
N VAL A 280 -16.33 -3.01 -28.60
CA VAL A 280 -16.55 -3.95 -27.47
C VAL A 280 -17.54 -5.07 -27.79
N ASP A 281 -18.42 -4.88 -28.78
CA ASP A 281 -19.42 -5.87 -29.17
C ASP A 281 -18.84 -7.00 -30.04
N PHE A 282 -17.61 -6.86 -30.53
CA PHE A 282 -17.01 -7.81 -31.47
C PHE A 282 -16.70 -9.16 -30.82
N ALA A 283 -16.05 -9.13 -29.66
CA ALA A 283 -15.65 -10.35 -28.96
C ALA A 283 -16.85 -11.21 -28.54
N THR A 284 -17.91 -10.58 -28.01
CA THR A 284 -19.14 -11.28 -27.63
C THR A 284 -19.85 -11.88 -28.84
N THR A 285 -19.83 -11.18 -29.99
CA THR A 285 -20.37 -11.69 -31.26
C THR A 285 -19.57 -12.87 -31.80
N TRP A 286 -18.24 -12.85 -31.71
CA TRP A 286 -17.40 -13.98 -32.13
C TRP A 286 -17.64 -15.22 -31.26
N LEU A 287 -17.80 -15.04 -29.95
CA LEU A 287 -18.14 -16.14 -29.04
C LEU A 287 -19.52 -16.74 -29.35
N ASP A 288 -20.53 -15.90 -29.66
CA ASP A 288 -21.85 -16.35 -30.11
C ASP A 288 -21.75 -17.21 -31.39
N TYR A 289 -21.06 -16.74 -32.43
CA TYR A 289 -20.85 -17.53 -33.64
C TYR A 289 -20.07 -18.83 -33.39
N ALA A 290 -19.10 -18.80 -32.49
CA ALA A 290 -18.36 -19.99 -32.04
C ALA A 290 -19.18 -20.91 -31.11
N ARG A 291 -20.39 -20.50 -30.72
CA ARG A 291 -21.28 -21.18 -29.75
C ARG A 291 -20.60 -21.40 -28.40
N LEU A 292 -19.78 -20.44 -28.00
CA LEU A 292 -19.11 -20.39 -26.72
C LEU A 292 -19.89 -19.49 -25.76
N GLN A 293 -19.78 -19.79 -24.47
CA GLN A 293 -20.36 -18.94 -23.44
C GLN A 293 -19.61 -17.61 -23.37
N VAL A 294 -20.34 -16.50 -23.40
CA VAL A 294 -19.79 -15.16 -23.18
C VAL A 294 -19.47 -14.99 -21.69
N PRO A 295 -18.23 -14.69 -21.30
CA PRO A 295 -17.89 -14.44 -19.89
C PRO A 295 -18.61 -13.21 -19.35
N SER A 296 -19.05 -13.26 -18.07
CA SER A 296 -19.82 -12.18 -17.45
C SER A 296 -19.06 -10.87 -17.26
N TYR A 297 -17.73 -10.90 -17.33
CA TYR A 297 -16.87 -9.70 -17.23
C TYR A 297 -16.60 -9.04 -18.58
N MET A 298 -16.96 -9.66 -19.70
CA MET A 298 -16.71 -9.12 -21.03
C MET A 298 -17.74 -8.03 -21.34
N GLN A 299 -17.27 -6.85 -21.70
CA GLN A 299 -18.12 -5.75 -22.14
C GLN A 299 -18.69 -6.03 -23.56
N GLY A 300 -19.85 -5.45 -23.86
CA GLY A 300 -20.51 -5.54 -25.18
C GLY A 300 -21.63 -6.58 -25.26
N LYS A 301 -22.39 -6.54 -26.36
CA LYS A 301 -23.48 -7.49 -26.67
C LYS A 301 -23.28 -8.08 -28.06
N SER A 302 -23.66 -9.34 -28.27
CA SER A 302 -23.61 -9.95 -29.60
C SER A 302 -24.54 -9.20 -30.57
N PHE A 303 -24.00 -8.66 -31.65
CA PHE A 303 -24.77 -7.99 -32.71
C PHE A 303 -25.22 -8.95 -33.83
N ARG A 304 -25.06 -10.26 -33.64
CA ARG A 304 -25.53 -11.28 -34.59
C ARG A 304 -27.01 -11.10 -35.02
N PRO A 305 -27.97 -10.78 -34.13
CA PRO A 305 -29.35 -10.51 -34.56
C PRO A 305 -29.47 -9.36 -35.56
N LEU A 306 -28.63 -8.32 -35.42
CA LEU A 306 -28.64 -7.15 -36.33
C LEU A 306 -28.25 -7.57 -37.75
N LEU A 307 -27.29 -8.49 -37.87
CA LEU A 307 -26.84 -9.04 -39.15
C LEU A 307 -27.93 -9.86 -39.87
N GLN A 308 -28.92 -10.34 -39.12
CA GLN A 308 -30.10 -11.03 -39.64
C GLN A 308 -31.26 -10.06 -39.96
N GLY A 309 -31.06 -8.75 -39.76
CA GLY A 309 -32.09 -7.72 -39.92
C GLY A 309 -33.08 -7.65 -38.75
N ASN A 310 -32.69 -8.11 -37.56
CA ASN A 310 -33.52 -8.10 -36.36
C ASN A 310 -32.86 -7.31 -35.23
N THR A 311 -33.33 -6.09 -34.97
CA THR A 311 -32.87 -5.24 -33.86
C THR A 311 -33.59 -5.64 -32.56
N PRO A 312 -32.87 -6.15 -31.54
CA PRO A 312 -33.48 -6.43 -30.24
C PRO A 312 -34.07 -5.18 -29.59
N GLU A 313 -35.19 -5.34 -28.86
CA GLU A 313 -35.86 -4.21 -28.17
C GLU A 313 -34.95 -3.51 -27.15
N ASP A 314 -33.99 -4.24 -26.57
CA ASP A 314 -33.03 -3.74 -25.58
C ASP A 314 -31.66 -3.37 -26.18
N TRP A 315 -31.59 -3.23 -27.52
CA TRP A 315 -30.38 -2.75 -28.17
C TRP A 315 -30.15 -1.26 -27.81
N PRO A 316 -29.00 -0.90 -27.22
CA PRO A 316 -28.83 0.38 -26.54
C PRO A 316 -28.84 1.60 -27.46
N GLN A 317 -28.61 1.42 -28.78
CA GLN A 317 -28.59 2.51 -29.78
C GLN A 317 -27.74 3.72 -29.36
N ALA A 318 -26.62 3.46 -28.68
CA ALA A 318 -25.72 4.49 -28.19
C ALA A 318 -24.26 4.03 -28.24
N ALA A 319 -23.35 4.93 -28.62
CA ALA A 319 -21.91 4.72 -28.58
C ALA A 319 -21.27 5.61 -27.50
N TYR A 320 -20.59 4.97 -26.55
CA TYR A 320 -19.80 5.65 -25.53
C TYR A 320 -18.34 5.76 -25.96
N HIS A 321 -17.74 6.93 -25.75
CA HIS A 321 -16.35 7.20 -26.09
C HIS A 321 -15.60 7.81 -24.90
N ARG A 322 -14.36 7.38 -24.67
CA ARG A 322 -13.45 8.03 -23.72
C ARG A 322 -12.03 8.08 -24.25
N TYR A 323 -11.44 9.27 -24.19
CA TYR A 323 -10.06 9.55 -24.54
C TYR A 323 -9.30 10.09 -23.31
N TRP A 324 -8.28 9.35 -22.89
CA TRP A 324 -7.56 9.56 -21.63
C TRP A 324 -6.32 10.47 -21.74
N MET A 325 -5.73 10.59 -22.92
CA MET A 325 -4.42 11.23 -23.09
C MET A 325 -4.53 12.75 -23.18
N HIS A 326 -4.54 13.42 -22.02
CA HIS A 326 -4.56 14.87 -21.94
C HIS A 326 -3.21 15.49 -22.32
N ASN A 327 -3.22 16.46 -23.22
CA ASN A 327 -2.05 17.27 -23.56
C ASN A 327 -0.81 16.40 -23.88
N ASP A 328 -0.93 15.47 -24.81
CA ASP A 328 0.20 14.63 -25.23
C ASP A 328 1.24 15.45 -26.02
N ILE A 329 2.48 14.94 -26.17
CA ILE A 329 3.60 15.75 -26.73
C ILE A 329 3.51 15.96 -28.23
N ILE A 330 2.69 15.14 -28.89
CA ILE A 330 2.65 15.06 -30.34
C ILE A 330 1.44 15.85 -30.84
N HIS A 331 0.24 15.52 -30.36
CA HIS A 331 -1.03 16.01 -30.91
C HIS A 331 -1.63 17.13 -30.08
N HIS A 332 -1.20 17.29 -28.82
CA HIS A 332 -1.75 18.30 -27.92
C HIS A 332 -3.28 18.19 -27.77
N ALA A 333 -3.83 16.98 -27.84
CA ALA A 333 -5.27 16.76 -27.77
C ALA A 333 -5.73 16.78 -26.30
N TYR A 334 -6.92 17.31 -26.02
CA TYR A 334 -7.47 17.29 -24.66
C TYR A 334 -8.27 16.04 -24.36
N ALA A 335 -8.19 15.61 -23.11
CA ALA A 335 -8.91 14.44 -22.64
C ALA A 335 -10.41 14.73 -22.49
N HIS A 336 -11.23 13.79 -22.94
CA HIS A 336 -12.69 13.93 -23.02
C HIS A 336 -13.39 12.57 -22.99
N TYR A 337 -14.69 12.60 -22.72
CA TYR A 337 -15.58 11.48 -22.99
C TYR A 337 -16.94 12.00 -23.45
N GLY A 338 -17.73 11.13 -24.04
CA GLY A 338 -19.05 11.51 -24.53
C GLY A 338 -19.91 10.33 -24.90
N ILE A 339 -21.15 10.63 -25.29
CA ILE A 339 -22.09 9.65 -25.81
C ILE A 339 -22.77 10.17 -27.08
N ARG A 340 -22.95 9.27 -28.05
CA ARG A 340 -23.67 9.52 -29.30
C ARG A 340 -24.86 8.57 -29.38
N ASP A 341 -26.07 9.11 -29.52
CA ASP A 341 -27.26 8.35 -29.91
C ASP A 341 -27.54 8.54 -31.41
N GLN A 342 -28.67 8.05 -31.93
CA GLN A 342 -28.96 8.15 -33.37
C GLN A 342 -29.00 9.57 -33.98
N ARG A 343 -29.07 10.62 -33.17
CA ARG A 343 -29.17 12.00 -33.66
C ARG A 343 -28.23 12.98 -32.95
N TYR A 344 -28.06 12.83 -31.65
CA TYR A 344 -27.36 13.79 -30.81
C TYR A 344 -26.02 13.23 -30.36
N LYS A 345 -25.06 14.14 -30.19
CA LYS A 345 -23.74 13.84 -29.64
C LYS A 345 -23.39 14.81 -28.53
N LEU A 346 -23.11 14.27 -27.35
CA LEU A 346 -22.73 15.04 -26.17
C LEU A 346 -21.29 14.69 -25.78
N ILE A 347 -20.42 15.70 -25.67
CA ILE A 347 -19.00 15.58 -25.33
C ILE A 347 -18.71 16.43 -24.09
N TYR A 348 -17.98 15.87 -23.14
CA TYR A 348 -17.39 16.60 -22.03
C TYR A 348 -15.88 16.62 -22.12
N TRP A 349 -15.33 17.83 -22.28
CA TRP A 349 -13.90 18.10 -22.27
C TRP A 349 -13.47 18.35 -20.84
N TYR A 350 -12.89 17.33 -20.20
CA TYR A 350 -12.50 17.41 -18.79
C TYR A 350 -11.06 17.91 -18.60
N ASN A 351 -10.24 17.88 -19.64
CA ASN A 351 -8.92 18.51 -19.72
C ASN A 351 -7.99 18.20 -18.53
N GLU A 352 -8.01 16.97 -18.01
CA GLU A 352 -7.15 16.57 -16.89
C GLU A 352 -6.28 15.37 -17.24
N ALA A 353 -5.04 15.36 -16.76
CA ALA A 353 -4.11 14.25 -16.98
C ALA A 353 -4.51 12.97 -16.22
N LEU A 354 -5.24 13.10 -15.11
CA LEU A 354 -5.65 11.99 -14.22
C LEU A 354 -4.52 11.00 -13.86
N GLY A 355 -3.27 11.48 -13.83
CA GLY A 355 -2.10 10.64 -13.56
C GLY A 355 -1.77 9.60 -14.65
N ILE A 356 -2.39 9.68 -15.83
CA ILE A 356 -2.18 8.72 -16.93
C ILE A 356 -0.80 8.91 -17.55
N LYS A 357 -0.02 7.82 -17.66
CA LYS A 357 1.31 7.83 -18.28
C LYS A 357 1.22 8.33 -19.73
N GLY A 358 1.94 9.40 -20.04
CA GLY A 358 1.93 10.04 -21.37
C GLY A 358 1.03 11.28 -21.46
N ALA A 359 0.10 11.45 -20.53
CA ALA A 359 -0.66 12.69 -20.36
C ALA A 359 0.16 13.74 -19.60
N ARG A 360 -0.08 15.03 -19.86
CA ARG A 360 0.55 16.16 -19.16
C ARG A 360 -0.50 17.10 -18.58
N PRO A 361 -0.18 17.84 -17.51
CA PRO A 361 -1.06 18.88 -17.01
C PRO A 361 -1.15 20.08 -17.98
N GLY A 362 -2.17 20.91 -17.83
CA GLY A 362 -2.40 22.19 -18.51
C GLY A 362 -3.84 22.38 -18.99
N ASP A 363 -4.39 23.58 -18.84
CA ASP A 363 -5.75 23.94 -19.27
C ASP A 363 -6.90 23.17 -18.56
N GLU A 364 -6.64 22.62 -17.37
CA GLU A 364 -7.64 21.98 -16.49
C GLU A 364 -8.78 22.93 -16.09
N GLU A 365 -8.55 24.24 -16.12
CA GLU A 365 -9.54 25.26 -15.80
C GLU A 365 -10.58 25.47 -16.91
N PHE A 366 -10.34 24.98 -18.14
CA PHE A 366 -11.19 25.20 -19.31
C PHE A 366 -12.10 24.00 -19.63
N LYS A 367 -12.71 23.41 -18.60
CA LYS A 367 -13.66 22.31 -18.78
C LYS A 367 -14.93 22.81 -19.44
N GLU A 368 -15.42 22.08 -20.44
CA GLU A 368 -16.59 22.52 -21.20
C GLU A 368 -17.37 21.35 -21.81
N TRP A 369 -18.64 21.62 -22.13
CA TRP A 369 -19.52 20.68 -22.80
C TRP A 369 -19.75 21.10 -24.25
N GLU A 370 -19.86 20.10 -25.14
CA GLU A 370 -20.41 20.27 -26.48
C GLU A 370 -21.62 19.37 -26.69
N LEU A 371 -22.65 19.92 -27.33
CA LEU A 371 -23.78 19.16 -27.86
C LEU A 371 -23.93 19.48 -29.34
N PHE A 372 -24.06 18.46 -30.17
CA PHE A 372 -24.37 18.58 -31.60
C PHE A 372 -25.69 17.89 -31.93
N ASP A 373 -26.53 18.55 -32.74
CA ASP A 373 -27.68 17.95 -33.42
C ASP A 373 -27.22 17.52 -34.82
N CYS A 374 -26.76 16.28 -34.94
CA CYS A 374 -26.11 15.77 -36.16
C CYS A 374 -27.07 15.65 -37.35
N GLU A 375 -28.38 15.84 -37.16
CA GLU A 375 -29.34 15.94 -38.26
C GLU A 375 -29.38 17.35 -38.87
N LYS A 376 -29.33 18.40 -38.01
CA LYS A 376 -29.33 19.80 -38.45
C LYS A 376 -27.94 20.32 -38.81
N ASP A 377 -26.93 19.82 -38.11
CA ASP A 377 -25.53 20.17 -38.25
C ASP A 377 -24.69 18.90 -38.43
N PRO A 378 -24.80 18.24 -39.61
CA PRO A 378 -24.10 16.99 -39.88
C PRO A 378 -22.58 17.13 -39.94
N LEU A 379 -22.07 18.37 -39.97
CA LEU A 379 -20.64 18.70 -39.96
C LEU A 379 -20.16 19.16 -38.59
N GLU A 380 -21.01 19.12 -37.56
CA GLU A 380 -20.64 19.42 -36.17
C GLU A 380 -19.90 20.76 -36.00
N LEU A 381 -20.36 21.80 -36.66
CA LEU A 381 -19.76 23.13 -36.64
C LEU A 381 -20.27 24.01 -35.50
N PHE A 382 -21.44 23.70 -34.92
CA PHE A 382 -22.13 24.55 -33.95
C PHE A 382 -22.44 23.80 -32.66
N ASN A 383 -21.72 24.13 -31.59
CA ASN A 383 -22.05 23.65 -30.26
C ASN A 383 -23.36 24.31 -29.76
N VAL A 384 -24.44 23.53 -29.69
CA VAL A 384 -25.76 23.98 -29.25
C VAL A 384 -26.04 23.72 -27.77
N TYR A 385 -25.04 23.31 -26.97
CA TYR A 385 -25.21 22.94 -25.56
C TYR A 385 -25.89 24.03 -24.71
N ASN A 386 -25.61 25.30 -25.00
CA ASN A 386 -26.15 26.44 -24.24
C ASN A 386 -27.45 27.03 -24.83
N GLU A 387 -27.94 26.49 -25.95
CA GLU A 387 -29.14 26.99 -26.62
C GLU A 387 -30.41 26.51 -25.91
N ASP A 388 -31.35 27.44 -25.66
CA ASP A 388 -32.55 27.17 -24.86
C ASP A 388 -33.40 26.02 -25.41
N GLU A 389 -33.47 25.86 -26.74
CA GLU A 389 -34.27 24.82 -27.39
C GLU A 389 -33.73 23.40 -27.16
N TYR A 390 -32.44 23.23 -26.82
CA TYR A 390 -31.81 21.92 -26.61
C TYR A 390 -31.65 21.52 -25.14
N LYS A 391 -32.14 22.32 -24.18
CA LYS A 391 -32.03 22.00 -22.74
C LYS A 391 -32.60 20.63 -22.37
N GLY A 392 -33.70 20.22 -23.01
CA GLY A 392 -34.27 18.89 -22.83
C GLY A 392 -33.33 17.78 -23.34
N VAL A 393 -32.76 18.00 -24.53
CA VAL A 393 -31.80 17.08 -25.16
C VAL A 393 -30.53 16.95 -24.32
N VAL A 394 -29.96 18.05 -23.83
CA VAL A 394 -28.79 18.03 -22.92
C VAL A 394 -29.08 17.12 -21.73
N LYS A 395 -30.24 17.30 -21.08
CA LYS A 395 -30.62 16.48 -19.93
C LYS A 395 -30.70 14.99 -20.27
N ASP A 396 -31.36 14.65 -21.36
CA ASP A 396 -31.58 13.26 -21.76
C ASP A 396 -30.26 12.60 -22.17
N MET A 397 -29.40 13.31 -22.91
CA MET A 397 -28.08 12.85 -23.32
C MET A 397 -27.11 12.71 -22.14
N THR A 398 -27.14 13.63 -21.16
CA THR A 398 -26.35 13.49 -19.92
C THR A 398 -26.82 12.26 -19.13
N ALA A 399 -28.13 12.03 -19.02
CA ALA A 399 -28.64 10.84 -18.34
C ALA A 399 -28.26 9.53 -19.04
N LEU A 400 -28.27 9.53 -20.38
CA LEU A 400 -27.79 8.40 -21.19
C LEU A 400 -26.30 8.15 -20.97
N LEU A 401 -25.48 9.21 -20.95
CA LEU A 401 -24.05 9.17 -20.66
C LEU A 401 -23.78 8.57 -19.27
N GLU A 402 -24.37 9.16 -18.23
CA GLU A 402 -24.21 8.70 -16.85
C GLU A 402 -24.66 7.25 -16.67
N LYS A 403 -25.79 6.85 -17.28
CA LYS A 403 -26.26 5.45 -17.26
C LYS A 403 -25.24 4.51 -17.88
N LYS A 404 -24.68 4.88 -19.04
CA LYS A 404 -23.71 4.03 -19.73
C LYS A 404 -22.37 3.95 -18.97
N MET A 405 -21.91 5.06 -18.39
CA MET A 405 -20.70 5.07 -17.55
C MET A 405 -20.86 4.16 -16.33
N VAL A 406 -22.03 4.20 -15.65
CA VAL A 406 -22.33 3.29 -14.55
C VAL A 406 -22.36 1.83 -15.00
N GLU A 407 -22.99 1.53 -16.14
CA GLU A 407 -23.08 0.17 -16.70
C GLU A 407 -21.69 -0.44 -16.95
N ILE A 408 -20.74 0.36 -17.45
CA ILE A 408 -19.39 -0.12 -17.80
C ILE A 408 -18.35 0.07 -16.70
N GLY A 409 -18.76 0.60 -15.54
CA GLY A 409 -17.88 0.84 -14.39
C GLY A 409 -16.93 2.03 -14.56
N ASP A 410 -17.29 3.02 -15.37
CA ASP A 410 -16.50 4.22 -15.58
C ASP A 410 -17.00 5.42 -14.74
N GLU A 411 -16.07 6.27 -14.30
CA GLU A 411 -16.35 7.36 -13.36
C GLU A 411 -16.42 8.74 -14.07
N PRO A 412 -17.50 9.51 -13.88
CA PRO A 412 -17.64 10.84 -14.47
C PRO A 412 -16.77 11.87 -13.77
N VAL A 413 -16.06 12.67 -14.57
CA VAL A 413 -15.32 13.87 -14.13
C VAL A 413 -16.20 15.12 -14.22
N HIS A 414 -17.31 15.03 -14.95
CA HIS A 414 -18.26 16.11 -15.12
C HIS A 414 -19.11 16.29 -13.86
N PRO A 415 -19.52 17.52 -13.54
CA PRO A 415 -20.49 17.76 -12.49
C PRO A 415 -21.77 16.97 -12.80
N ARG A 416 -22.10 15.99 -11.95
CA ARG A 416 -23.33 15.20 -12.12
C ARG A 416 -24.53 16.12 -12.00
N ALA A 417 -25.59 15.81 -12.74
CA ALA A 417 -26.85 16.57 -12.71
C ALA A 417 -27.53 16.59 -11.32
N THR A 418 -27.01 15.84 -10.35
CA THR A 418 -27.39 15.88 -8.93
C THR A 418 -26.84 17.10 -8.18
N ALA A 419 -25.91 17.87 -8.74
CA ALA A 419 -25.33 19.07 -8.12
C ALA A 419 -26.20 20.35 -8.27
N VAL A 420 -27.28 20.33 -9.06
CA VAL A 420 -28.18 21.50 -9.25
C VAL A 420 -29.65 21.20 -8.86
N PHE A 421 -29.96 19.99 -8.38
CA PHE A 421 -31.25 19.68 -7.76
C PHE A 421 -31.30 19.95 -6.24
N ILE A 422 -30.34 20.74 -5.71
CA ILE A 422 -30.29 21.13 -4.30
C ILE A 422 -30.79 22.56 -4.04
N MET A 423 -31.11 23.38 -5.05
CA MET A 423 -31.46 24.81 -4.81
C MET A 423 -32.89 25.27 -5.15
N VAL A 424 -33.82 24.38 -5.57
CA VAL A 424 -35.26 24.73 -5.73
C VAL A 424 -36.20 23.72 -5.05
N LYS A 425 -35.77 23.13 -3.94
CA LYS A 425 -36.66 22.47 -2.96
C LYS A 425 -36.40 22.93 -1.52
N PHE A 426 -35.84 24.12 -1.36
CA PHE A 426 -35.54 24.74 -0.07
C PHE A 426 -36.67 25.56 0.56
N GLN A 427 -37.93 25.41 0.10
CA GLN A 427 -39.08 26.09 0.71
C GLN A 427 -40.34 25.25 0.94
N LEU A 428 -40.31 23.93 0.71
CA LEU A 428 -41.49 23.07 0.91
C LEU A 428 -41.18 21.72 1.57
N VAL A 429 -40.24 21.69 2.50
CA VAL A 429 -40.14 20.64 3.55
C VAL A 429 -39.83 21.28 4.92
N ALA A 430 -40.40 22.47 5.16
CA ALA A 430 -40.56 23.02 6.51
C ALA A 430 -41.91 22.59 7.16
N ALA A 431 -42.64 21.66 6.53
CA ALA A 431 -43.96 21.21 6.97
C ALA A 431 -44.12 19.67 7.00
N ALA A 432 -43.01 18.91 7.06
CA ALA A 432 -43.00 17.50 7.45
C ALA A 432 -42.06 17.24 8.65
N LEU A 433 -41.73 18.29 9.40
CA LEU A 433 -41.20 18.26 10.76
C LEU A 433 -42.36 17.94 11.73
N ALA A 434 -42.88 16.72 11.65
CA ALA A 434 -43.74 16.13 12.67
C ALA A 434 -43.90 14.63 12.39
N LEU A 435 -42.79 13.88 12.49
CA LEU A 435 -42.71 12.47 12.91
C LEU A 435 -41.23 12.04 12.91
N CYS A 436 -40.37 12.81 13.58
CA CYS A 436 -39.15 12.24 14.13
C CYS A 436 -39.58 11.19 15.15
N GLN A 437 -39.48 9.91 14.82
CA GLN A 437 -39.48 8.89 15.86
C GLN A 437 -38.28 9.16 16.77
N PRO A 438 -38.46 9.22 18.10
CA PRO A 438 -37.34 9.34 19.02
C PRO A 438 -36.42 8.11 18.88
N GLY A 439 -35.14 8.41 18.64
CA GLY A 439 -33.91 7.63 18.73
C GLY A 439 -33.96 6.11 18.83
N LEU A 440 -33.34 5.43 17.86
CA LEU A 440 -32.74 4.10 18.10
C LEU A 440 -31.64 4.14 19.18
N ALA A 441 -31.04 5.31 19.42
CA ALA A 441 -30.16 5.55 20.56
C ALA A 441 -30.85 5.24 21.91
N ALA A 442 -32.18 5.35 22.03
CA ALA A 442 -32.91 5.19 23.29
C ALA A 442 -33.32 3.74 23.67
N SER A 443 -32.92 2.71 22.92
CA SER A 443 -33.33 1.34 23.27
C SER A 443 -32.58 0.84 24.52
N LYS A 444 -33.29 0.63 25.63
CA LYS A 444 -32.75 0.02 26.85
C LYS A 444 -32.33 -1.44 26.58
N GLY A 445 -31.06 -1.77 26.80
CA GLY A 445 -30.53 -3.13 26.66
C GLY A 445 -29.00 -3.16 26.60
N THR A 446 -28.42 -4.36 26.71
CA THR A 446 -26.97 -4.59 26.52
C THR A 446 -26.52 -4.20 25.10
N PRO A 447 -25.24 -3.88 24.86
CA PRO A 447 -24.72 -3.54 23.53
C PRO A 447 -25.15 -4.53 22.44
N LYS A 448 -25.05 -5.83 22.70
CA LYS A 448 -25.44 -6.90 21.76
C LYS A 448 -26.96 -6.93 21.47
N GLN A 449 -27.81 -6.59 22.44
CA GLN A 449 -29.26 -6.49 22.24
C GLN A 449 -29.62 -5.30 21.35
N ARG A 450 -28.96 -4.15 21.56
CA ARG A 450 -29.12 -2.93 20.73
C ARG A 450 -28.63 -3.19 19.31
N ALA A 451 -27.45 -3.80 19.17
CA ALA A 451 -26.88 -4.24 17.88
C ALA A 451 -27.84 -5.15 17.11
N LYS A 452 -28.41 -6.17 17.77
CA LYS A 452 -29.38 -7.08 17.14
C LYS A 452 -30.68 -6.39 16.72
N ALA A 453 -31.12 -5.36 17.46
CA ALA A 453 -32.30 -4.58 17.10
C ALA A 453 -32.03 -3.68 15.87
N LEU A 454 -30.83 -3.08 15.80
CA LEU A 454 -30.40 -2.27 14.67
C LEU A 454 -30.18 -3.11 13.41
N LEU A 455 -29.50 -4.25 13.52
CA LEU A 455 -29.21 -5.17 12.40
C LEU A 455 -30.47 -5.55 11.60
N LYS A 456 -31.61 -5.75 12.29
CA LYS A 456 -32.90 -6.08 11.66
C LYS A 456 -33.47 -4.98 10.77
N LYS A 457 -33.02 -3.74 10.95
CA LYS A 457 -33.48 -2.57 10.19
C LYS A 457 -32.55 -2.23 9.02
N MET A 458 -31.36 -2.85 8.97
CA MET A 458 -30.35 -2.58 7.95
C MET A 458 -30.70 -3.25 6.62
N THR A 459 -30.40 -2.57 5.51
CA THR A 459 -30.41 -3.17 4.18
C THR A 459 -29.19 -4.09 4.01
N TRP A 460 -29.16 -4.84 2.91
CA TRP A 460 -28.03 -5.70 2.58
C TRP A 460 -26.74 -4.90 2.36
N GLU A 461 -26.85 -3.79 1.63
CA GLU A 461 -25.76 -2.89 1.29
C GLU A 461 -25.20 -2.20 2.54
N GLU A 462 -26.08 -1.75 3.44
CA GLU A 462 -25.64 -1.15 4.71
C GLU A 462 -24.89 -2.16 5.58
N LYS A 463 -25.28 -3.44 5.57
CA LYS A 463 -24.58 -4.51 6.29
C LYS A 463 -23.17 -4.70 5.74
N ILE A 464 -23.04 -4.88 4.42
CA ILE A 464 -21.74 -5.01 3.76
C ILE A 464 -20.87 -3.78 4.03
N ALA A 465 -21.46 -2.58 3.97
CA ALA A 465 -20.73 -1.35 4.21
C ALA A 465 -20.14 -1.28 5.64
N GLN A 466 -20.78 -1.86 6.66
CA GLN A 466 -20.19 -1.90 8.01
C GLN A 466 -18.90 -2.71 8.08
N MET A 467 -18.64 -3.61 7.14
CA MET A 467 -17.47 -4.49 7.16
C MET A 467 -16.22 -3.84 6.55
N GLY A 468 -16.31 -2.58 6.07
CA GLY A 468 -15.20 -1.81 5.47
C GLY A 468 -14.64 -0.67 6.34
N SER A 469 -13.57 -0.02 5.85
CA SER A 469 -12.79 0.97 6.60
C SER A 469 -12.26 2.13 5.74
N ILE A 470 -12.64 3.37 6.07
CA ILE A 470 -12.07 4.59 5.48
C ILE A 470 -10.88 5.05 6.35
N ARG A 471 -9.73 4.39 6.24
CA ARG A 471 -8.56 4.69 7.11
C ARG A 471 -7.89 6.03 6.81
N ARG A 472 -7.98 6.52 5.57
CA ARG A 472 -7.36 7.78 5.11
C ARG A 472 -8.41 8.85 4.83
N LEU A 473 -8.94 9.49 5.87
CA LEU A 473 -9.90 10.57 5.67
C LEU A 473 -9.24 11.87 5.16
N LEU A 474 -8.08 12.23 5.73
CA LEU A 474 -7.39 13.47 5.39
C LEU A 474 -6.25 13.21 4.40
N LYS A 475 -5.89 14.25 3.63
CA LYS A 475 -4.63 14.29 2.87
C LYS A 475 -3.49 14.84 3.72
N SER A 476 -2.29 14.97 3.15
CA SER A 476 -1.19 15.68 3.83
C SER A 476 -1.52 17.16 3.92
N GLY A 477 -1.50 17.70 5.14
CA GLY A 477 -2.15 18.97 5.48
C GLY A 477 -3.61 18.71 5.89
N PRO A 478 -4.07 19.24 7.04
CA PRO A 478 -5.38 18.92 7.62
C PRO A 478 -6.50 19.40 6.71
N ALA A 479 -6.92 18.54 5.80
CA ALA A 479 -7.99 18.76 4.84
C ALA A 479 -8.55 17.41 4.43
N VAL A 480 -9.89 17.32 4.31
CA VAL A 480 -10.56 16.09 3.88
C VAL A 480 -10.12 15.76 2.44
N ASP A 481 -9.75 14.52 2.21
CA ASP A 481 -9.57 13.97 0.87
C ASP A 481 -10.95 13.52 0.36
N GLU A 482 -11.73 14.47 -0.15
CA GLU A 482 -13.12 14.22 -0.58
C GLU A 482 -13.20 13.14 -1.65
N ALA A 483 -12.26 13.09 -2.60
CA ALA A 483 -12.21 12.06 -3.63
C ALA A 483 -11.99 10.67 -3.01
N ASN A 484 -11.04 10.55 -2.08
CA ASN A 484 -10.78 9.30 -1.37
C ASN A 484 -11.94 8.88 -0.46
N PHE A 485 -12.60 9.85 0.19
CA PHE A 485 -13.76 9.62 1.04
C PHE A 485 -14.96 9.16 0.22
N GLU A 486 -15.41 9.93 -0.78
CA GLU A 486 -16.60 9.64 -1.57
C GLU A 486 -16.49 8.31 -2.34
N SER A 487 -15.32 8.00 -2.90
CA SER A 487 -15.07 6.71 -3.58
C SER A 487 -15.21 5.48 -2.68
N ARG A 488 -15.03 5.64 -1.37
CA ARG A 488 -15.17 4.55 -0.39
C ARG A 488 -16.47 4.59 0.37
N TYR A 489 -17.03 5.79 0.56
CA TYR A 489 -18.20 6.03 1.39
C TYR A 489 -19.31 5.09 1.00
N GLN A 490 -19.61 4.94 -0.29
CA GLN A 490 -20.69 4.09 -0.80
C GLN A 490 -20.70 2.65 -0.23
N TYR A 491 -19.54 2.08 0.09
CA TYR A 491 -19.42 0.68 0.50
C TYR A 491 -18.62 0.48 1.79
N GLN A 492 -18.29 1.54 2.53
CA GLN A 492 -17.41 1.47 3.71
C GLN A 492 -17.87 2.44 4.79
N HIS A 493 -18.81 1.99 5.62
CA HIS A 493 -19.42 2.71 6.75
C HIS A 493 -18.95 2.19 8.13
N GLY A 494 -18.10 1.18 8.16
CA GLY A 494 -17.66 0.53 9.40
C GLY A 494 -16.85 1.48 10.26
N THR A 495 -15.65 1.80 9.79
CA THR A 495 -14.64 2.55 10.55
C THR A 495 -14.06 3.70 9.76
N ILE A 496 -13.53 4.70 10.47
CA ILE A 496 -12.84 5.85 9.89
C ILE A 496 -11.49 6.09 10.59
N GLY A 497 -10.50 6.59 9.88
CA GLY A 497 -9.20 6.97 10.43
C GLY A 497 -8.73 8.33 9.92
N PHE A 498 -7.74 8.93 10.57
CA PHE A 498 -7.29 10.29 10.22
C PHE A 498 -6.54 10.36 8.88
N GLY A 499 -5.76 9.35 8.51
CA GLY A 499 -4.90 9.37 7.32
C GLY A 499 -3.43 9.66 7.65
N PRO A 500 -2.73 10.53 6.88
CA PRO A 500 -1.30 10.81 7.07
C PRO A 500 -0.97 11.25 8.50
N MET A 501 0.11 10.69 9.04
CA MET A 501 0.43 10.79 10.46
C MET A 501 0.83 12.21 10.90
N PHE A 502 1.40 13.02 10.01
CA PHE A 502 1.97 14.32 10.37
C PHE A 502 0.96 15.48 10.41
N ASN A 503 -0.32 15.20 10.16
CA ASN A 503 -1.37 16.20 10.40
C ASN A 503 -1.46 16.49 11.90
N TRP A 504 -1.56 17.77 12.28
CA TRP A 504 -1.68 18.13 13.68
C TRP A 504 -3.10 17.83 14.19
N ALA A 505 -3.20 17.13 15.31
CA ALA A 505 -4.43 16.55 15.84
C ALA A 505 -5.53 17.60 16.07
N LEU A 506 -5.17 18.77 16.58
CA LEU A 506 -6.14 19.86 16.82
C LEU A 506 -6.62 20.52 15.52
N ASP A 507 -5.84 20.46 14.45
CA ASP A 507 -6.27 20.97 13.15
C ASP A 507 -7.12 19.93 12.41
N ALA A 508 -6.87 18.64 12.67
CA ALA A 508 -7.62 17.53 12.10
C ALA A 508 -8.99 17.32 12.76
N LEU A 509 -9.09 17.53 14.08
CA LEU A 509 -10.29 17.21 14.87
C LEU A 509 -11.59 17.85 14.34
N PRO A 510 -11.64 19.16 14.01
CA PRO A 510 -12.86 19.79 13.49
C PRO A 510 -13.35 19.14 12.19
N LEU A 511 -12.42 18.82 11.29
CA LEU A 511 -12.71 18.22 9.98
C LEU A 511 -13.25 16.80 10.12
N VAL A 512 -12.67 16.01 11.02
CA VAL A 512 -13.17 14.65 11.28
C VAL A 512 -14.53 14.71 11.98
N ASN A 513 -14.75 15.67 12.88
CA ASN A 513 -16.04 15.87 13.53
C ASN A 513 -17.14 16.25 12.54
N GLU A 514 -16.86 17.11 11.55
CA GLU A 514 -17.81 17.44 10.48
C GLU A 514 -18.29 16.18 9.74
N VAL A 515 -17.36 15.29 9.36
CA VAL A 515 -17.69 14.03 8.67
C VAL A 515 -18.49 13.07 9.58
N ARG A 516 -18.13 12.98 10.86
CA ARG A 516 -18.87 12.15 11.84
C ARG A 516 -20.28 12.70 12.07
N GLU A 517 -20.42 14.01 12.23
CA GLU A 517 -21.69 14.70 12.43
C GLU A 517 -22.61 14.48 11.23
N LYS A 518 -22.08 14.66 10.01
CA LYS A 518 -22.80 14.37 8.76
C LYS A 518 -23.30 12.92 8.73
N GLN A 519 -22.44 11.95 9.07
CA GLN A 519 -22.84 10.54 9.13
C GLN A 519 -23.96 10.27 10.13
N ILE A 520 -23.93 10.92 11.31
CA ILE A 520 -24.97 10.76 12.34
C ILE A 520 -26.29 11.39 11.89
N ASN A 521 -26.23 12.61 11.36
CA ASN A 521 -27.42 13.43 11.09
C ASN A 521 -28.09 13.11 9.75
N GLU A 522 -27.32 12.67 8.74
CA GLU A 522 -27.82 12.53 7.36
C GLU A 522 -28.01 11.06 6.93
N SER A 523 -27.37 10.08 7.59
CA SER A 523 -27.56 8.67 7.22
C SER A 523 -28.91 8.12 7.70
N ARG A 524 -29.52 7.22 6.92
CA ARG A 524 -30.88 6.68 7.13
C ARG A 524 -31.13 6.10 8.53
N LEU A 525 -30.13 5.44 9.10
CA LEU A 525 -30.21 4.78 10.41
C LEU A 525 -29.34 5.47 11.48
N SER A 526 -28.69 6.60 11.15
CA SER A 526 -27.78 7.33 12.04
C SER A 526 -26.71 6.42 12.67
N VAL A 527 -26.11 5.53 11.87
CA VAL A 527 -25.04 4.64 12.34
C VAL A 527 -23.71 5.38 12.24
N PRO A 528 -23.08 5.79 13.36
CA PRO A 528 -21.83 6.54 13.34
C PRO A 528 -20.68 5.71 12.81
N PHE A 529 -19.68 6.37 12.20
CA PHE A 529 -18.36 5.79 12.05
C PHE A 529 -17.73 5.57 13.43
N ILE A 530 -17.07 4.44 13.64
CA ILE A 530 -16.14 4.31 14.77
C ILE A 530 -14.74 4.67 14.32
N THR A 531 -14.08 5.52 15.10
CA THR A 531 -12.73 5.98 14.76
C THR A 531 -11.71 4.96 15.21
N VAL A 532 -10.89 4.51 14.26
CA VAL A 532 -9.86 3.50 14.46
C VAL A 532 -8.48 4.06 14.12
N THR A 533 -7.52 3.87 15.02
CA THR A 533 -6.12 4.26 14.83
C THR A 533 -5.16 3.21 15.42
N ASP A 534 -3.89 3.27 15.07
CA ASP A 534 -2.85 2.57 15.83
C ASP A 534 -2.52 3.31 17.13
N SER A 535 -1.92 2.59 18.08
CA SER A 535 -1.63 3.11 19.41
C SER A 535 -0.42 2.37 20.02
N VAL A 536 0.71 2.37 19.30
CA VAL A 536 1.93 1.63 19.69
C VAL A 536 2.66 2.37 20.81
N ASN A 537 2.96 3.66 20.62
CA ASN A 537 3.72 4.48 21.57
C ASN A 537 3.15 5.90 21.76
N GLY A 538 1.88 6.09 21.40
CA GLY A 538 1.18 7.37 21.43
C GLY A 538 0.04 7.40 20.43
N LEU A 539 -0.35 8.61 20.01
CA LEU A 539 -1.32 8.80 18.94
C LEU A 539 -0.71 8.49 17.57
N PHE A 540 -1.47 7.81 16.70
CA PHE A 540 -1.14 7.65 15.28
C PHE A 540 -1.56 8.87 14.44
N ILE A 541 -1.36 10.06 15.01
CA ILE A 541 -1.47 11.39 14.41
C ILE A 541 -0.66 12.37 15.27
N SER A 542 0.04 13.33 14.66
CA SER A 542 0.85 14.33 15.36
C SER A 542 0.01 15.13 16.34
N GLY A 543 0.52 15.38 17.55
CA GLY A 543 -0.01 16.40 18.47
C GLY A 543 -0.15 15.92 19.91
N GLY A 544 0.00 14.61 20.13
CA GLY A 544 0.02 13.98 21.44
C GLY A 544 1.40 13.87 22.07
N THR A 545 1.43 13.21 23.22
CA THR A 545 2.66 12.80 23.92
C THR A 545 3.25 11.56 23.24
N VAL A 546 4.57 11.51 23.06
CA VAL A 546 5.25 10.34 22.48
C VAL A 546 6.10 9.64 23.53
N PHE A 547 5.65 8.43 23.89
CA PHE A 547 6.29 7.56 24.87
C PHE A 547 7.37 6.69 24.20
N PRO A 548 8.24 6.03 24.98
CA PRO A 548 9.08 4.95 24.45
C PRO A 548 8.24 3.92 23.68
N SER A 549 8.85 3.30 22.66
CA SER A 549 8.27 2.16 21.95
C SER A 549 7.83 1.04 22.90
N ASN A 550 7.01 0.09 22.44
CA ASN A 550 6.65 -1.08 23.26
C ASN A 550 7.90 -1.82 23.77
N LEU A 551 8.95 -1.91 22.96
CA LEU A 551 10.22 -2.52 23.36
C LEU A 551 10.88 -1.71 24.48
N GLY A 552 10.91 -0.39 24.34
CA GLY A 552 11.36 0.53 25.40
C GLY A 552 10.51 0.48 26.67
N MET A 553 9.19 0.33 26.56
CA MET A 553 8.32 0.20 27.72
C MET A 553 8.51 -1.15 28.42
N SER A 554 8.68 -2.23 27.66
CA SER A 554 8.94 -3.56 28.20
C SER A 554 10.28 -3.63 28.95
N SER A 555 11.31 -2.91 28.49
CA SER A 555 12.61 -2.86 29.16
C SER A 555 12.56 -2.21 30.55
N THR A 556 11.48 -1.47 30.86
CA THR A 556 11.26 -0.96 32.22
C THR A 556 10.95 -2.08 33.22
N PHE A 557 10.37 -3.21 32.80
CA PHE A 557 9.79 -4.26 33.65
C PHE A 557 8.87 -3.69 34.76
N ASN A 558 8.20 -2.58 34.46
CA ASN A 558 7.39 -1.82 35.42
C ASN A 558 5.93 -1.74 34.96
N LEU A 559 5.15 -2.79 35.28
CA LEU A 559 3.74 -2.86 34.90
C LEU A 559 2.90 -1.68 35.41
N PRO A 560 3.04 -1.20 36.67
CA PRO A 560 2.32 -0.01 37.13
C PRO A 560 2.61 1.23 36.27
N LEU A 561 3.88 1.51 35.97
CA LEU A 561 4.26 2.62 35.10
C LEU A 561 3.68 2.46 33.69
N PHE A 562 3.69 1.23 33.16
CA PHE A 562 3.10 0.93 31.85
C PHE A 562 1.58 1.15 31.83
N GLN A 563 0.87 0.82 32.91
CA GLN A 563 -0.56 1.12 33.05
C GLN A 563 -0.82 2.64 33.07
N ASP A 564 -0.02 3.41 33.81
CA ASP A 564 -0.15 4.87 33.83
C ASP A 564 0.11 5.49 32.43
N VAL A 565 1.12 4.99 31.72
CA VAL A 565 1.41 5.40 30.33
C VAL A 565 0.26 5.01 29.39
N THR A 566 -0.24 3.77 29.51
CA THR A 566 -1.37 3.30 28.70
C THR A 566 -2.62 4.12 28.96
N ALA A 567 -2.90 4.49 30.21
CA ALA A 567 -4.02 5.36 30.57
C ALA A 567 -3.86 6.77 29.96
N ALA A 568 -2.65 7.34 29.96
CA ALA A 568 -2.37 8.61 29.29
C ALA A 568 -2.61 8.54 27.78
N ILE A 569 -2.13 7.47 27.11
CA ILE A 569 -2.37 7.25 25.67
C ILE A 569 -3.88 7.11 25.42
N ARG A 570 -4.59 6.31 26.21
CA ARG A 570 -6.05 6.12 26.12
C ARG A 570 -6.79 7.46 26.22
N ASP A 571 -6.43 8.27 27.20
CA ASP A 571 -7.12 9.53 27.47
C ASP A 571 -6.87 10.55 26.35
N GLU A 572 -5.66 10.58 25.76
CA GLU A 572 -5.38 11.37 24.56
C GLU A 572 -6.18 10.87 23.33
N GLN A 573 -6.28 9.55 23.13
CA GLN A 573 -7.08 8.97 22.04
C GLN A 573 -8.58 9.32 22.17
N LEU A 574 -9.14 9.16 23.37
CA LEU A 574 -10.52 9.54 23.69
C LEU A 574 -10.81 11.00 23.41
N SER A 575 -9.84 11.88 23.69
CA SER A 575 -9.99 13.32 23.46
C SER A 575 -10.17 13.68 21.98
N LEU A 576 -9.81 12.79 21.05
CA LEU A 576 -9.99 12.93 19.60
C LEU A 576 -11.15 12.09 19.04
N GLY A 577 -11.94 11.45 19.92
CA GLY A 577 -13.04 10.55 19.54
C GLY A 577 -12.58 9.20 18.99
N VAL A 578 -11.35 8.79 19.29
CA VAL A 578 -10.85 7.44 19.01
C VAL A 578 -11.32 6.51 20.12
N THR A 579 -12.15 5.54 19.76
CA THR A 579 -12.74 4.56 20.69
C THR A 579 -12.43 3.11 20.31
N TRP A 580 -11.57 2.90 19.33
CA TRP A 580 -11.05 1.58 18.96
C TRP A 580 -9.62 1.71 18.44
N VAL A 581 -8.69 0.92 18.98
CA VAL A 581 -7.27 0.94 18.58
C VAL A 581 -6.80 -0.40 18.02
N LEU A 582 -5.82 -0.33 17.10
CA LEU A 582 -5.14 -1.47 16.50
C LEU A 582 -3.92 -1.91 17.33
N SER A 583 -4.12 -2.14 18.62
CA SER A 583 -3.09 -2.49 19.59
C SER A 583 -3.68 -3.35 20.73
N PRO A 584 -2.85 -4.17 21.41
CA PRO A 584 -1.39 -4.27 21.31
C PRO A 584 -0.89 -5.40 20.40
N PRO A 585 0.36 -5.31 19.87
CA PRO A 585 1.03 -6.44 19.24
C PRO A 585 1.53 -7.45 20.30
N LEU A 586 1.34 -8.74 20.04
CA LEU A 586 1.64 -9.87 20.91
C LEU A 586 2.61 -10.87 20.25
N ASP A 587 3.18 -10.51 19.12
CA ASP A 587 4.19 -11.31 18.43
C ASP A 587 5.48 -11.38 19.30
N ILE A 588 6.19 -12.51 19.23
CA ILE A 588 7.41 -12.75 20.01
C ILE A 588 8.64 -12.43 19.13
N GLY A 589 9.59 -11.66 19.67
CA GLY A 589 10.80 -11.18 18.97
C GLY A 589 11.92 -12.21 18.81
N TRP A 590 11.62 -13.45 18.43
CA TRP A 590 12.61 -14.54 18.31
C TRP A 590 13.44 -14.54 17.03
N GLU A 591 12.92 -13.95 15.96
CA GLU A 591 13.67 -13.70 14.74
C GLU A 591 14.29 -12.29 14.84
N PRO A 592 15.55 -12.15 15.31
CA PRO A 592 16.17 -10.86 15.59
C PRO A 592 16.34 -9.98 14.36
N ARG A 593 16.27 -10.56 13.15
CA ARG A 593 16.35 -9.81 11.88
C ARG A 593 15.04 -9.13 11.50
N TYR A 594 13.96 -9.43 12.20
CA TYR A 594 12.65 -8.89 11.87
C TYR A 594 12.58 -7.39 12.21
N GLY A 595 12.31 -6.55 11.21
CA GLY A 595 12.31 -5.10 11.39
C GLY A 595 11.26 -4.58 12.38
N ARG A 596 10.24 -5.37 12.76
CA ARG A 596 9.19 -4.89 13.68
C ARG A 596 9.49 -5.15 15.16
N ILE A 597 10.67 -5.64 15.55
CA ILE A 597 11.00 -5.92 16.97
C ILE A 597 10.79 -4.68 17.85
N GLY A 598 11.10 -3.49 17.33
CA GLY A 598 10.84 -2.23 18.02
C GLY A 598 9.38 -2.00 18.41
N GLU A 599 8.43 -2.60 17.69
CA GLU A 599 7.00 -2.51 17.94
C GLU A 599 6.51 -3.54 18.99
N LEU A 600 7.33 -4.55 19.31
CA LEU A 600 6.99 -5.68 20.19
C LEU A 600 7.44 -5.43 21.63
N TYR A 601 7.09 -6.34 22.54
CA TYR A 601 7.54 -6.31 23.95
C TYR A 601 8.77 -7.18 24.24
N GLY A 602 9.37 -7.79 23.21
CA GLY A 602 10.59 -8.60 23.32
C GLY A 602 10.39 -10.09 23.01
N GLU A 603 11.32 -10.92 23.50
CA GLU A 603 11.44 -12.35 23.17
C GLU A 603 10.78 -13.30 24.17
N ASP A 604 10.28 -12.81 25.31
CA ASP A 604 9.71 -13.67 26.36
C ASP A 604 8.18 -13.69 26.35
N ALA A 605 7.60 -14.89 26.23
CA ALA A 605 6.16 -15.08 26.16
C ALA A 605 5.38 -14.61 27.41
N TYR A 606 5.98 -14.73 28.62
CA TYR A 606 5.32 -14.28 29.85
C TYR A 606 5.30 -12.75 29.93
N LEU A 607 6.43 -12.10 29.66
CA LEU A 607 6.57 -10.65 29.62
C LEU A 607 5.61 -10.04 28.59
N VAL A 608 5.64 -10.53 27.35
CA VAL A 608 4.74 -10.06 26.27
C VAL A 608 3.28 -10.24 26.69
N GLY A 609 2.94 -11.38 27.30
CA GLY A 609 1.59 -11.66 27.81
C GLY A 609 1.14 -10.71 28.93
N GLU A 610 2.00 -10.39 29.90
CA GLU A 610 1.67 -9.47 30.99
C GLU A 610 1.47 -8.03 30.49
N PHE A 611 2.37 -7.53 29.63
CA PHE A 611 2.21 -6.20 29.03
C PHE A 611 0.97 -6.15 28.13
N GLY A 612 0.74 -7.16 27.30
CA GLY A 612 -0.46 -7.27 26.47
C GLY A 612 -1.76 -7.27 27.29
N HIS A 613 -1.80 -8.05 28.37
CA HIS A 613 -2.94 -8.09 29.28
C HIS A 613 -3.18 -6.73 29.96
N LYS A 614 -2.14 -6.08 30.48
CA LYS A 614 -2.26 -4.76 31.10
C LYS A 614 -2.67 -3.66 30.13
N TYR A 615 -2.22 -3.75 28.88
CA TYR A 615 -2.65 -2.81 27.85
C TYR A 615 -4.16 -2.90 27.62
N VAL A 616 -4.68 -4.12 27.38
CA VAL A 616 -6.11 -4.36 27.12
C VAL A 616 -6.94 -3.99 28.35
N GLU A 617 -6.53 -4.42 29.56
CA GLU A 617 -7.21 -4.11 30.81
C GLU A 617 -7.38 -2.59 31.01
N THR A 618 -6.31 -1.82 30.80
CA THR A 618 -6.32 -0.37 31.01
C THR A 618 -7.04 0.40 29.89
N MET A 619 -6.84 0.04 28.62
CA MET A 619 -7.52 0.69 27.49
C MET A 619 -9.02 0.47 27.51
N GLN A 620 -9.46 -0.75 27.83
CA GLN A 620 -10.87 -1.15 27.82
C GLN A 620 -11.59 -0.92 29.16
N GLU A 621 -10.99 -0.21 30.11
CA GLU A 621 -11.69 0.25 31.32
C GLU A 621 -13.04 0.86 30.95
N THR A 622 -14.06 0.60 31.76
CA THR A 622 -15.38 1.20 31.53
C THR A 622 -15.46 2.60 32.13
N ASP A 623 -16.19 3.49 31.47
CA ASP A 623 -16.60 4.76 32.05
C ASP A 623 -17.73 4.58 33.08
N GLN A 624 -18.21 5.70 33.62
CA GLN A 624 -19.28 5.74 34.63
C GLN A 624 -20.64 5.24 34.13
N ASP A 625 -20.86 5.25 32.81
CA ASP A 625 -22.09 4.81 32.15
C ASP A 625 -21.99 3.35 31.69
N GLY A 626 -20.84 2.71 31.94
CA GLY A 626 -20.57 1.31 31.61
C GLY A 626 -20.10 1.09 30.18
N HIS A 627 -19.75 2.15 29.45
CA HIS A 627 -19.15 2.02 28.11
C HIS A 627 -17.66 1.70 28.24
N VAL A 628 -17.19 0.80 27.38
CA VAL A 628 -15.76 0.55 27.19
C VAL A 628 -15.12 1.82 26.62
N LYS A 629 -14.12 2.37 27.30
CA LYS A 629 -13.45 3.61 26.87
C LYS A 629 -12.86 3.48 25.47
N VAL A 630 -11.93 2.53 25.27
CA VAL A 630 -11.29 2.28 23.97
C VAL A 630 -11.20 0.78 23.75
N ALA A 631 -11.87 0.26 22.71
CA ALA A 631 -11.77 -1.14 22.31
C ALA A 631 -10.36 -1.50 21.81
N CYS A 632 -9.84 -2.66 22.16
CA CYS A 632 -8.52 -3.12 21.74
C CYS A 632 -8.58 -4.17 20.62
N THR A 633 -7.55 -4.18 19.79
CA THR A 633 -7.31 -5.20 18.76
C THR A 633 -5.97 -5.87 19.02
N VAL A 634 -5.97 -7.07 19.59
CA VAL A 634 -4.72 -7.84 19.75
C VAL A 634 -4.23 -8.32 18.37
N LYS A 635 -2.92 -8.24 18.11
CA LYS A 635 -2.34 -8.54 16.79
C LYS A 635 -0.91 -9.13 16.87
N HIS A 636 -0.35 -9.76 15.84
CA HIS A 636 -1.02 -10.21 14.62
C HIS A 636 -1.22 -11.72 14.71
N PHE A 637 -2.46 -12.19 14.81
CA PHE A 637 -2.77 -13.59 15.07
C PHE A 637 -2.56 -14.48 13.82
N VAL A 638 -1.63 -15.44 13.81
CA VAL A 638 -0.43 -15.52 14.67
C VAL A 638 0.80 -15.22 13.83
N TYR A 639 1.79 -14.56 14.42
CA TYR A 639 3.02 -14.11 13.77
C TYR A 639 4.14 -13.97 14.80
N GLY A 640 5.39 -13.90 14.32
CA GLY A 640 6.58 -13.76 15.19
C GLY A 640 7.81 -14.50 14.68
N GLU A 641 7.66 -15.60 13.93
CA GLU A 641 8.77 -16.37 13.36
C GLU A 641 8.83 -16.24 11.83
N THR A 642 9.00 -15.01 11.37
CA THR A 642 9.04 -14.77 9.94
C THR A 642 10.32 -15.33 9.30
N ARG A 643 10.18 -16.01 8.16
CA ARG A 643 11.34 -16.61 7.50
C ARG A 643 12.35 -15.55 7.05
N GLY A 644 13.56 -15.63 7.60
CA GLY A 644 14.68 -14.77 7.24
C GLY A 644 14.55 -13.33 7.74
N GLY A 645 13.63 -13.05 8.68
CA GLY A 645 13.34 -11.69 9.14
C GLY A 645 12.45 -10.87 8.18
N VAL A 646 12.07 -11.42 7.02
CA VAL A 646 11.32 -10.70 5.98
C VAL A 646 9.89 -10.44 6.43
N ASN A 647 9.44 -9.19 6.44
CA ASN A 647 8.07 -8.86 6.81
C ASN A 647 7.04 -9.59 5.92
N ALA A 648 5.93 -10.07 6.52
CA ALA A 648 4.87 -10.86 5.91
C ALA A 648 5.26 -12.25 5.37
N ALA A 649 6.51 -12.71 5.54
CA ALA A 649 6.90 -14.02 5.06
C ALA A 649 6.23 -15.17 5.84
N SER A 650 6.17 -16.34 5.21
CA SER A 650 5.61 -17.56 5.79
C SER A 650 6.32 -17.95 7.08
N GLN A 651 5.61 -18.64 7.99
CA GLN A 651 6.21 -19.33 9.14
C GLN A 651 5.79 -20.81 9.19
N TYR A 652 6.67 -21.64 9.74
CA TYR A 652 6.41 -23.06 9.98
C TYR A 652 6.30 -23.29 11.48
N SER A 653 5.13 -23.71 11.96
CA SER A 653 4.92 -23.96 13.37
C SER A 653 3.97 -25.14 13.55
N GLY A 654 4.37 -26.12 14.37
CA GLY A 654 3.48 -27.18 14.82
C GLY A 654 2.59 -26.71 15.96
N ILE A 655 1.46 -27.38 16.20
CA ILE A 655 0.49 -26.97 17.22
C ILE A 655 1.07 -26.92 18.65
N ASN A 656 2.08 -27.74 18.95
CA ASN A 656 2.78 -27.74 20.22
C ASN A 656 3.63 -26.49 20.42
N HIS A 657 4.34 -26.07 19.37
CA HIS A 657 5.10 -24.82 19.33
C HIS A 657 4.16 -23.64 19.51
N LEU A 658 3.10 -23.58 18.69
CA LEU A 658 2.08 -22.54 18.78
C LEU A 658 1.55 -22.36 20.22
N PHE A 659 1.08 -23.43 20.88
CA PHE A 659 0.49 -23.32 22.22
C PHE A 659 1.49 -23.07 23.34
N ASN A 660 2.71 -23.60 23.23
CA ASN A 660 3.71 -23.41 24.28
C ASN A 660 4.44 -22.09 24.18
N ASP A 661 4.29 -21.39 23.06
CA ASP A 661 5.12 -20.25 22.74
C ASP A 661 4.26 -19.11 22.18
N GLN A 662 4.05 -19.08 20.86
CA GLN A 662 3.43 -17.95 20.14
C GLN A 662 2.01 -17.59 20.62
N LEU A 663 1.24 -18.55 21.13
CA LEU A 663 -0.12 -18.33 21.64
C LEU A 663 -0.19 -18.03 23.14
N ARG A 664 0.90 -18.19 23.91
CA ARG A 664 0.89 -17.88 25.34
C ARG A 664 0.58 -16.41 25.63
N PRO A 665 1.16 -15.43 24.91
CA PRO A 665 0.79 -14.03 25.09
C PRO A 665 -0.70 -13.78 24.81
N TYR A 666 -1.24 -14.42 23.77
CA TYR A 666 -2.66 -14.33 23.44
C TYR A 666 -3.53 -14.92 24.55
N ILE A 667 -3.23 -16.13 25.04
CA ILE A 667 -3.95 -16.76 26.16
C ILE A 667 -4.02 -15.82 27.37
N ARG A 668 -2.90 -15.14 27.69
CA ARG A 668 -2.85 -14.19 28.80
C ARG A 668 -3.62 -12.91 28.51
N ALA A 669 -3.50 -12.34 27.32
CA ALA A 669 -4.25 -11.14 26.91
C ALA A 669 -5.76 -11.39 26.86
N MET A 670 -6.20 -12.60 26.48
CA MET A 670 -7.62 -12.99 26.46
C MET A 670 -8.26 -12.97 27.85
N GLU A 671 -7.50 -13.06 28.94
CA GLU A 671 -8.05 -12.89 30.30
C GLU A 671 -8.55 -11.46 30.56
N ALA A 672 -8.17 -10.47 29.72
CA ALA A 672 -8.69 -9.10 29.73
C ALA A 672 -9.82 -8.87 28.70
N ASP A 673 -10.30 -9.92 28.04
CA ASP A 673 -11.43 -9.91 27.09
C ASP A 673 -11.31 -8.83 25.98
N PRO A 674 -10.25 -8.88 25.14
CA PRO A 674 -10.10 -7.92 24.05
C PRO A 674 -11.29 -8.00 23.09
N LEU A 675 -11.82 -6.84 22.68
CA LEU A 675 -13.01 -6.81 21.83
C LEU A 675 -12.74 -7.16 20.36
N ALA A 676 -11.50 -7.07 19.91
CA ALA A 676 -11.10 -7.40 18.55
C ALA A 676 -9.72 -8.08 18.47
N LEU A 677 -9.48 -8.73 17.33
CA LEU A 677 -8.23 -9.38 16.99
C LEU A 677 -7.96 -9.24 15.48
N MET A 678 -6.71 -8.95 15.13
CA MET A 678 -6.26 -8.82 13.74
C MET A 678 -5.40 -10.03 13.36
N VAL A 679 -5.73 -10.67 12.24
CA VAL A 679 -4.92 -11.79 11.72
C VAL A 679 -3.65 -11.28 11.04
N SER A 680 -2.60 -12.09 10.99
CA SER A 680 -1.34 -11.71 10.34
C SER A 680 -1.37 -11.79 8.81
N TYR A 681 -0.37 -11.18 8.16
CA TYR A 681 -0.13 -11.35 6.73
C TYR A 681 0.37 -12.75 6.36
N ALA A 682 1.00 -13.43 7.32
CA ALA A 682 1.80 -14.61 7.05
C ALA A 682 0.93 -15.82 6.69
N THR A 683 1.56 -16.77 6.01
CA THR A 683 1.05 -18.14 5.96
C THR A 683 1.54 -18.91 7.18
N VAL A 684 0.63 -19.56 7.91
CA VAL A 684 0.97 -20.50 8.98
C VAL A 684 0.77 -21.90 8.45
N ASP A 685 1.84 -22.69 8.43
CA ASP A 685 1.85 -24.03 7.82
C ASP A 685 1.30 -24.00 6.38
N LEU A 686 1.82 -23.05 5.58
CA LEU A 686 1.48 -22.81 4.18
C LEU A 686 0.06 -22.28 3.89
N VAL A 687 -0.75 -22.00 4.92
CA VAL A 687 -2.10 -21.43 4.74
C VAL A 687 -2.12 -19.95 5.16
N PRO A 688 -2.47 -19.00 4.27
CA PRO A 688 -2.59 -17.58 4.63
C PRO A 688 -3.58 -17.37 5.78
N MET A 689 -3.18 -16.59 6.78
CA MET A 689 -4.02 -16.37 7.96
C MET A 689 -5.37 -15.73 7.65
N SER A 690 -5.49 -14.95 6.57
CA SER A 690 -6.76 -14.39 6.10
C SER A 690 -7.80 -15.43 5.66
N MET A 691 -7.40 -16.68 5.37
CA MET A 691 -8.30 -17.79 5.01
C MET A 691 -8.14 -19.03 5.91
N ASN A 692 -7.35 -18.94 6.98
CA ASN A 692 -6.99 -20.10 7.78
C ASN A 692 -8.12 -20.49 8.76
N GLU A 693 -9.10 -21.23 8.25
CA GLU A 693 -10.27 -21.68 9.02
C GLU A 693 -9.88 -22.49 10.26
N TYR A 694 -8.87 -23.37 10.17
CA TYR A 694 -8.41 -24.16 11.33
C TYR A 694 -7.90 -23.25 12.47
N MET A 695 -7.03 -22.29 12.14
CA MET A 695 -6.49 -21.37 13.15
C MET A 695 -7.55 -20.42 13.70
N ILE A 696 -8.49 -19.95 12.88
CA ILE A 696 -9.52 -19.01 13.30
C ILE A 696 -10.66 -19.72 14.04
N GLN A 697 -11.27 -20.75 13.44
CA GLN A 697 -12.45 -21.42 14.02
C GLN A 697 -12.04 -22.42 15.10
N ASP A 698 -11.15 -23.36 14.80
CA ASP A 698 -10.87 -24.45 15.75
C ASP A 698 -9.98 -23.97 16.90
N ILE A 699 -8.92 -23.21 16.60
CA ILE A 699 -7.97 -22.74 17.61
C ILE A 699 -8.48 -21.49 18.31
N LEU A 700 -8.66 -20.38 17.60
CA LEU A 700 -9.02 -19.10 18.23
C LEU A 700 -10.42 -19.10 18.83
N ARG A 701 -11.48 -19.44 18.08
CA ARG A 701 -12.84 -19.52 18.62
C ARG A 701 -13.02 -20.76 19.51
N GLY A 702 -12.61 -21.93 19.02
CA GLY A 702 -12.92 -23.21 19.65
C GLY A 702 -12.07 -23.55 20.88
N LYS A 703 -10.75 -23.32 20.85
CA LYS A 703 -9.85 -23.62 21.98
C LYS A 703 -9.59 -22.43 22.89
N LEU A 704 -9.36 -21.25 22.32
CA LEU A 704 -9.06 -20.05 23.10
C LEU A 704 -10.32 -19.31 23.56
N GLY A 705 -11.49 -19.58 22.97
CA GLY A 705 -12.76 -19.02 23.40
C GLY A 705 -12.94 -17.54 23.06
N PHE A 706 -12.23 -17.04 22.05
CA PHE A 706 -12.36 -15.63 21.64
C PHE A 706 -13.73 -15.39 20.99
N ASP A 707 -14.50 -14.41 21.45
CA ASP A 707 -15.85 -14.10 20.93
C ASP A 707 -15.95 -12.71 20.25
N GLY A 708 -14.85 -11.93 20.24
CA GLY A 708 -14.78 -10.58 19.66
C GLY A 708 -14.76 -10.52 18.13
N VAL A 709 -14.47 -9.36 17.55
CA VAL A 709 -14.34 -9.18 16.09
C VAL A 709 -13.00 -9.73 15.60
N VAL A 710 -12.99 -10.53 14.52
CA VAL A 710 -11.76 -10.88 13.79
C VAL A 710 -11.67 -10.03 12.53
N MET A 711 -10.58 -9.30 12.37
CA MET A 711 -10.33 -8.45 11.19
C MET A 711 -9.10 -8.89 10.40
N SER A 712 -9.05 -8.48 9.14
CA SER A 712 -7.86 -8.60 8.31
C SER A 712 -6.78 -7.61 8.74
N ASP A 713 -5.51 -7.89 8.43
CA ASP A 713 -4.50 -6.84 8.30
C ASP A 713 -4.68 -6.10 6.95
N ALA A 714 -4.03 -4.94 6.78
CA ALA A 714 -4.21 -4.02 5.66
C ALA A 714 -3.89 -4.67 4.31
N GLY A 715 -4.90 -4.90 3.47
CA GLY A 715 -4.73 -5.53 2.15
C GLY A 715 -4.46 -7.05 2.19
N SER A 716 -4.44 -7.68 3.36
CA SER A 716 -4.15 -9.11 3.49
C SER A 716 -5.14 -10.02 2.75
N ILE A 717 -6.43 -9.62 2.65
CA ILE A 717 -7.43 -10.35 1.85
C ILE A 717 -7.09 -10.29 0.36
N ALA A 718 -6.80 -9.09 -0.16
CA ALA A 718 -6.41 -8.90 -1.56
C ALA A 718 -5.14 -9.67 -1.94
N ASN A 719 -4.18 -9.78 -1.01
CA ASN A 719 -2.96 -10.55 -1.18
C ASN A 719 -3.20 -12.03 -1.46
N MET A 720 -4.37 -12.59 -1.11
CA MET A 720 -4.73 -13.96 -1.48
C MET A 720 -4.84 -14.16 -2.99
N TYR A 721 -5.27 -13.12 -3.71
CA TYR A 721 -5.34 -13.12 -5.17
C TYR A 721 -4.03 -12.60 -5.81
N THR A 722 -3.44 -11.54 -5.24
CA THR A 722 -2.30 -10.84 -5.89
C THR A 722 -0.94 -11.42 -5.56
N GLN A 723 -0.76 -12.01 -4.36
CA GLN A 723 0.54 -12.48 -3.87
C GLN A 723 0.59 -13.99 -3.66
N SER A 724 -0.23 -14.55 -2.75
CA SER A 724 -0.15 -15.98 -2.41
C SER A 724 -0.82 -16.88 -3.45
N ARG A 725 -1.62 -16.32 -4.35
CA ARG A 725 -2.28 -17.02 -5.47
C ARG A 725 -3.16 -18.21 -5.03
N VAL A 726 -3.82 -18.06 -3.89
CA VAL A 726 -4.77 -19.05 -3.34
C VAL A 726 -6.24 -18.72 -3.67
N ALA A 727 -6.50 -17.48 -4.09
CA ALA A 727 -7.80 -17.05 -4.60
C ALA A 727 -7.72 -16.81 -6.12
N THR A 728 -8.83 -17.08 -6.80
CA THR A 728 -8.98 -16.93 -8.26
C THR A 728 -9.43 -15.53 -8.69
N SER A 729 -9.97 -14.74 -7.76
CA SER A 729 -10.38 -13.35 -7.95
C SER A 729 -10.43 -12.61 -6.60
N TYR A 730 -10.65 -11.29 -6.61
CA TYR A 730 -10.91 -10.52 -5.39
C TYR A 730 -12.21 -10.94 -4.68
N GLU A 731 -13.24 -11.33 -5.43
CA GLU A 731 -14.50 -11.82 -4.87
C GLU A 731 -14.32 -13.20 -4.21
N ASP A 732 -13.54 -14.09 -4.84
CA ASP A 732 -13.17 -15.39 -4.25
C ASP A 732 -12.33 -15.20 -2.98
N ALA A 733 -11.39 -14.24 -2.97
CA ALA A 733 -10.65 -13.88 -1.77
C ALA A 733 -11.57 -13.39 -0.63
N ALA A 734 -12.53 -12.52 -0.94
CA ALA A 734 -13.53 -12.07 0.02
C ALA A 734 -14.36 -13.23 0.59
N LEU A 735 -14.78 -14.14 -0.29
CA LEU A 735 -15.58 -15.31 0.08
C LEU A 735 -14.81 -16.25 1.02
N GLN A 736 -13.56 -16.58 0.68
CA GLN A 736 -12.69 -17.43 1.51
C GLN A 736 -12.40 -16.79 2.87
N ALA A 737 -12.13 -15.48 2.90
CA ALA A 737 -11.89 -14.75 4.15
C ALA A 737 -13.13 -14.73 5.07
N LEU A 738 -14.30 -14.43 4.52
CA LEU A 738 -15.56 -14.43 5.27
C LEU A 738 -15.89 -15.84 5.80
N GLN A 739 -15.66 -16.88 5.00
CA GLN A 739 -15.88 -18.27 5.41
C GLN A 739 -14.93 -18.72 6.52
N ALA A 740 -13.66 -18.30 6.45
CA ALA A 740 -12.68 -18.58 7.51
C ALA A 740 -13.03 -17.87 8.83
N GLY A 741 -13.77 -16.75 8.76
CA GLY A 741 -14.32 -16.06 9.93
C GLY A 741 -13.87 -14.60 10.09
N LEU A 742 -13.25 -14.00 9.07
CA LEU A 742 -12.97 -12.56 9.06
C LEU A 742 -14.29 -11.79 8.94
N GLN A 743 -14.43 -10.75 9.76
CA GLN A 743 -15.64 -9.96 9.91
C GLN A 743 -15.46 -8.50 9.45
N MET A 744 -14.21 -8.06 9.29
CA MET A 744 -13.89 -6.70 8.84
C MET A 744 -12.63 -6.69 7.96
N GLU A 745 -12.69 -5.94 6.86
CA GLU A 745 -11.56 -5.64 5.98
C GLU A 745 -10.92 -4.31 6.41
N LEU A 746 -9.71 -4.38 6.97
CA LEU A 746 -8.96 -3.20 7.39
C LEU A 746 -8.27 -2.56 6.18
N SER A 747 -8.39 -1.23 6.06
CA SER A 747 -7.68 -0.43 5.06
C SER A 747 -7.68 -1.04 3.65
N PRO A 748 -8.87 -1.38 3.09
CA PRO A 748 -8.98 -2.01 1.78
C PRO A 748 -8.24 -1.23 0.69
N GLY A 749 -7.63 -1.97 -0.24
CA GLY A 749 -7.06 -1.42 -1.47
C GLY A 749 -8.14 -1.01 -2.47
N THR A 750 -7.72 -0.74 -3.70
CA THR A 750 -8.63 -0.52 -4.83
C THR A 750 -8.44 -1.66 -5.84
N PRO A 751 -9.38 -2.61 -5.98
CA PRO A 751 -10.70 -2.65 -5.32
C PRO A 751 -10.64 -3.14 -3.86
N ALA A 752 -11.66 -2.74 -3.07
CA ALA A 752 -11.97 -3.36 -1.80
C ALA A 752 -12.64 -4.72 -2.03
N THR A 753 -12.34 -5.73 -1.20
CA THR A 753 -12.75 -7.11 -1.47
C THR A 753 -14.14 -7.43 -0.93
N PHE A 754 -14.48 -7.06 0.32
CA PHE A 754 -15.79 -7.36 0.91
C PHE A 754 -16.99 -6.73 0.20
N PRO A 755 -16.91 -5.50 -0.36
CA PRO A 755 -17.97 -4.94 -1.20
C PRO A 755 -18.36 -5.79 -2.40
N LEU A 756 -17.47 -6.65 -2.90
CA LEU A 756 -17.76 -7.55 -4.03
C LEU A 756 -18.78 -8.63 -3.68
N LEU A 757 -19.05 -8.88 -2.39
CA LEU A 757 -20.07 -9.82 -1.93
C LEU A 757 -21.51 -9.27 -2.03
N ILE A 758 -21.70 -8.07 -2.58
CA ILE A 758 -23.04 -7.44 -2.73
C ILE A 758 -24.00 -8.28 -3.57
N SER A 759 -23.48 -9.04 -4.53
CA SER A 759 -24.22 -9.98 -5.38
C SER A 759 -24.72 -11.23 -4.64
N SER A 760 -24.19 -11.52 -3.44
CA SER A 760 -24.41 -12.79 -2.72
C SER A 760 -25.66 -12.82 -1.83
N VAL A 761 -26.61 -11.89 -2.02
CA VAL A 761 -27.80 -11.73 -1.15
C VAL A 761 -28.66 -12.99 -1.03
N ASP A 762 -28.78 -13.77 -2.10
CA ASP A 762 -29.60 -15.00 -2.12
C ASP A 762 -28.89 -16.21 -1.48
N ASN A 763 -27.58 -16.11 -1.22
CA ASN A 763 -26.83 -17.17 -0.56
C ASN A 763 -27.02 -17.12 0.95
N LYS A 764 -27.94 -17.95 1.47
CA LYS A 764 -28.28 -18.03 2.90
C LYS A 764 -27.09 -18.26 3.84
N LYS A 765 -26.04 -18.98 3.39
CA LYS A 765 -24.83 -19.19 4.20
C LYS A 765 -24.04 -17.90 4.34
N ILE A 766 -23.83 -17.20 3.22
CA ILE A 766 -23.09 -15.93 3.18
C ILE A 766 -23.86 -14.82 3.90
N ALA A 767 -25.17 -14.72 3.69
CA ALA A 767 -26.01 -13.78 4.40
C ALA A 767 -25.95 -13.96 5.92
N LYS A 768 -25.91 -15.21 6.41
CA LYS A 768 -25.75 -15.50 7.83
C LYS A 768 -24.39 -15.04 8.37
N LEU A 769 -23.31 -15.30 7.63
CA LEU A 769 -21.95 -14.88 8.04
C LEU A 769 -21.82 -13.35 8.08
N ILE A 770 -22.42 -12.64 7.11
CA ILE A 770 -22.47 -11.17 7.09
C ILE A 770 -23.30 -10.65 8.27
N ASP A 771 -24.46 -11.24 8.57
CA ASP A 771 -25.26 -10.86 9.74
C ASP A 771 -24.48 -11.04 11.06
N GLU A 772 -23.70 -12.11 11.19
CA GLU A 772 -22.84 -12.36 12.35
C GLU A 772 -21.69 -11.36 12.44
N ALA A 773 -21.02 -11.05 11.32
CA ALA A 773 -19.97 -10.03 11.24
C ALA A 773 -20.48 -8.65 11.67
N VAL A 774 -21.59 -8.21 11.08
CA VAL A 774 -22.17 -6.89 11.36
C VAL A 774 -22.73 -6.82 12.78
N LEU A 775 -23.30 -7.90 13.31
CA LEU A 775 -23.73 -7.95 14.71
C LEU A 775 -22.57 -7.67 15.66
N ASN A 776 -21.41 -8.28 15.43
CA ASN A 776 -20.24 -8.10 16.29
C ASN A 776 -19.67 -6.68 16.16
N LEU A 777 -19.57 -6.15 14.94
CA LEU A 777 -19.11 -4.79 14.68
C LEU A 777 -20.01 -3.73 15.35
N LEU A 778 -21.33 -3.87 15.20
CA LEU A 778 -22.29 -3.00 15.89
C LEU A 778 -22.23 -3.16 17.41
N THR A 779 -21.95 -4.37 17.91
CA THR A 779 -21.79 -4.60 19.35
C THR A 779 -20.61 -3.80 19.91
N ILE A 780 -19.48 -3.73 19.21
CA ILE A 780 -18.36 -2.85 19.60
C ILE A 780 -18.80 -1.39 19.60
N LYS A 781 -19.47 -0.92 18.53
CA LYS A 781 -19.95 0.48 18.46
C LYS A 781 -20.88 0.84 19.63
N PHE A 782 -21.81 -0.04 20.00
CA PHE A 782 -22.66 0.19 21.18
C PHE A 782 -21.89 0.06 22.50
N ALA A 783 -20.90 -0.84 22.59
CA ALA A 783 -20.11 -1.03 23.80
C ALA A 783 -19.23 0.18 24.10
N THR A 784 -18.76 0.90 23.07
CA THR A 784 -17.91 2.09 23.24
C THR A 784 -18.68 3.39 23.45
N GLY A 785 -20.01 3.33 23.50
CA GLY A 785 -20.85 4.51 23.73
C GLY A 785 -20.90 5.50 22.57
N ILE A 786 -20.41 5.14 21.38
CA ILE A 786 -20.34 6.07 20.23
C ILE A 786 -21.72 6.48 19.68
N PHE A 787 -22.78 5.78 20.06
CA PHE A 787 -24.17 6.16 19.80
C PHE A 787 -24.76 7.10 20.85
N ASP A 788 -24.13 7.18 22.02
CA ASP A 788 -24.71 7.79 23.23
C ASP A 788 -23.94 9.02 23.69
N ASN A 789 -22.64 9.08 23.38
CA ASN A 789 -21.75 10.16 23.75
C ASN A 789 -21.71 11.25 22.66
N ASP A 790 -21.52 12.50 23.09
CA ASP A 790 -21.28 13.63 22.18
C ASP A 790 -19.96 13.47 21.41
N LEU A 791 -19.87 14.13 20.25
CA LEU A 791 -18.61 14.24 19.52
C LEU A 791 -17.53 14.94 20.38
N PRO A 792 -16.24 14.59 20.18
CA PRO A 792 -15.16 15.15 20.98
C PRO A 792 -15.05 16.67 20.85
N ASP A 793 -14.84 17.34 21.99
CA ASP A 793 -14.70 18.80 22.11
C ASP A 793 -13.24 19.25 21.96
N GLU A 794 -13.01 20.29 21.16
CA GLU A 794 -11.67 20.82 20.86
C GLU A 794 -10.96 21.41 22.08
N GLU A 795 -11.69 22.08 22.98
CA GLU A 795 -11.10 22.67 24.18
C GLU A 795 -10.61 21.57 25.14
N LYS A 796 -11.40 20.50 25.29
CA LYS A 796 -11.02 19.32 26.06
C LYS A 796 -9.84 18.58 25.41
N ALA A 797 -9.83 18.44 24.09
CA ALA A 797 -8.69 17.87 23.36
C ALA A 797 -7.42 18.66 23.63
N ASN A 798 -7.45 19.99 23.46
CA ASN A 798 -6.30 20.86 23.68
C ASN A 798 -5.77 20.82 25.13
N LYS A 799 -6.64 20.63 26.13
CA LYS A 799 -6.22 20.44 27.53
C LYS A 799 -5.62 19.07 27.82
N THR A 800 -6.05 18.03 27.09
CA THR A 800 -5.68 16.63 27.34
C THR A 800 -4.40 16.26 26.63
N LEU A 801 -4.27 16.66 25.35
CA LEU A 801 -3.08 16.40 24.55
C LEU A 801 -1.86 17.05 25.21
N ARG A 802 -0.80 16.25 25.42
CA ARG A 802 0.48 16.74 25.97
C ARG A 802 0.33 17.42 27.33
N ALA A 803 -0.66 16.99 28.13
CA ALA A 803 -0.82 17.46 29.49
C ALA A 803 0.49 17.28 30.28
N SER A 804 0.80 18.20 31.19
CA SER A 804 2.05 18.17 31.96
C SER A 804 2.25 16.86 32.73
N SER A 805 1.16 16.19 33.13
CA SER A 805 1.19 14.85 33.72
C SER A 805 1.67 13.78 32.74
N HIS A 806 1.22 13.82 31.48
CA HIS A 806 1.61 12.87 30.43
C HIS A 806 3.09 13.07 30.05
N LEU A 807 3.53 14.32 29.88
CA LEU A 807 4.93 14.63 29.59
C LEU A 807 5.87 14.18 30.73
N LYS A 808 5.44 14.32 31.99
CA LYS A 808 6.19 13.82 33.14
C LYS A 808 6.28 12.28 33.15
N LEU A 809 5.20 11.60 32.75
CA LEU A 809 5.20 10.14 32.58
C LEU A 809 6.15 9.73 31.45
N ALA A 810 6.12 10.40 30.29
CA ALA A 810 7.01 10.11 29.17
C ALA A 810 8.50 10.25 29.56
N ARG A 811 8.85 11.30 30.32
CA ARG A 811 10.21 11.46 30.87
C ARG A 811 10.57 10.37 31.88
N THR A 812 9.63 9.95 32.71
CA THR A 812 9.85 8.85 33.67
C THR A 812 10.06 7.52 32.97
N ALA A 813 9.25 7.23 31.94
CA ALA A 813 9.38 6.05 31.10
C ALA A 813 10.73 6.01 30.39
N ALA A 814 11.14 7.11 29.76
CA ALA A 814 12.45 7.21 29.08
C ALA A 814 13.64 6.96 30.03
N ARG A 815 13.56 7.43 31.28
CA ARG A 815 14.59 7.17 32.31
C ARG A 815 14.66 5.70 32.71
N GLU A 816 13.51 5.04 32.82
CA GLU A 816 13.44 3.65 33.26
C GLU A 816 13.70 2.64 32.14
N SER A 817 13.64 3.05 30.86
CA SER A 817 13.82 2.19 29.70
C SER A 817 15.28 2.02 29.27
N ILE A 818 16.15 2.99 29.58
CA ILE A 818 17.57 2.95 29.20
C ILE A 818 18.27 1.79 29.93
N VAL A 819 18.95 0.94 29.16
CA VAL A 819 19.68 -0.23 29.65
C VAL A 819 21.17 0.06 29.66
N LEU A 820 21.83 -0.13 30.80
CA LEU A 820 23.28 -0.09 30.90
C LEU A 820 23.85 -1.50 30.65
N LEU A 821 24.56 -1.69 29.55
CA LEU A 821 25.09 -3.00 29.14
C LEU A 821 26.51 -3.24 29.65
N LYS A 822 27.32 -2.19 29.72
CA LYS A 822 28.72 -2.25 30.21
C LYS A 822 29.09 -0.94 30.86
N ASN A 823 29.94 -0.98 31.89
CA ASN A 823 30.53 0.20 32.51
C ASN A 823 31.83 -0.16 33.24
N ASP A 824 32.96 0.30 32.73
CA ASP A 824 34.29 0.10 33.31
C ASP A 824 34.63 1.19 34.36
N GLY A 825 33.61 1.78 34.99
CA GLY A 825 33.74 2.83 36.01
C GLY A 825 33.83 4.26 35.47
N ILE A 826 33.56 4.48 34.18
CA ILE A 826 33.56 5.82 33.57
C ILE A 826 32.21 6.53 33.70
N LEU A 827 31.14 5.83 34.06
CA LEU A 827 29.82 6.40 34.35
C LEU A 827 29.41 6.13 35.81
N PRO A 828 28.68 7.06 36.45
CA PRO A 828 28.31 8.38 35.93
C PRO A 828 29.49 9.37 35.93
N GLN A 829 29.45 10.34 35.03
CA GLN A 829 30.47 11.37 34.86
C GLN A 829 29.86 12.67 34.36
N THR A 830 30.31 13.81 34.92
CA THR A 830 30.04 15.15 34.40
C THR A 830 31.32 15.70 33.78
N PRO A 831 31.62 15.35 32.51
CA PRO A 831 32.85 15.77 31.85
C PRO A 831 32.89 17.29 31.63
N LYS A 832 34.11 17.86 31.64
CA LYS A 832 34.32 19.29 31.36
C LYS A 832 34.13 19.65 29.89
N LYS A 833 34.54 18.74 28.99
CA LYS A 833 34.35 18.82 27.54
C LYS A 833 33.92 17.45 27.04
N VAL A 834 33.06 17.42 26.02
CA VAL A 834 32.55 16.20 25.39
C VAL A 834 32.60 16.36 23.88
N ALA A 835 33.10 15.32 23.20
CA ALA A 835 32.86 15.12 21.78
C ALA A 835 31.63 14.21 21.62
N LEU A 836 30.53 14.76 21.11
CA LEU A 836 29.39 13.98 20.64
C LEU A 836 29.66 13.54 19.21
N LEU A 837 29.65 12.24 18.98
CA LEU A 837 30.02 11.63 17.71
C LEU A 837 28.92 10.70 17.18
N GLY A 838 28.89 10.51 15.87
CA GLY A 838 27.96 9.59 15.20
C GLY A 838 26.75 10.27 14.57
N PRO A 839 26.09 9.61 13.59
CA PRO A 839 25.06 10.21 12.76
C PRO A 839 23.75 10.55 13.50
N PHE A 840 23.56 10.03 14.71
CA PHE A 840 22.35 10.25 15.51
C PHE A 840 22.42 11.45 16.45
N GLY A 841 23.56 12.17 16.53
CA GLY A 841 23.73 13.25 17.51
C GLY A 841 22.67 14.35 17.45
N GLU A 842 22.12 14.60 16.26
CA GLU A 842 21.07 15.60 16.01
C GLU A 842 19.69 15.01 15.69
N LEU A 843 19.54 13.68 15.76
CA LEU A 843 18.31 12.98 15.41
C LEU A 843 17.52 12.53 16.64
N LEU A 844 16.23 12.30 16.43
CA LEU A 844 15.32 11.70 17.38
C LEU A 844 14.83 10.36 16.82
N ASN A 845 14.99 9.26 17.56
CA ASN A 845 14.68 7.91 17.08
C ASN A 845 13.58 7.25 17.92
N PHE A 846 12.34 7.51 17.52
CA PHE A 846 11.15 7.18 18.30
C PHE A 846 10.56 5.79 18.03
N GLY A 847 10.91 5.22 16.88
CA GLY A 847 10.37 3.95 16.43
C GLY A 847 9.24 4.07 15.43
N SER A 848 8.83 2.91 14.91
CA SER A 848 7.74 2.83 13.94
C SER A 848 6.42 3.19 14.61
N TYR A 849 5.47 3.70 13.83
CA TYR A 849 4.17 4.19 14.31
C TYR A 849 4.21 5.47 15.19
N ALA A 850 5.38 6.08 15.41
CA ALA A 850 5.47 7.41 16.00
C ALA A 850 5.09 8.47 14.95
N ALA A 851 4.01 9.21 15.20
CA ALA A 851 3.47 10.20 14.27
C ALA A 851 4.22 11.54 14.31
N ILE A 852 5.55 11.53 14.17
CA ILE A 852 6.43 12.70 14.31
C ILE A 852 7.64 12.67 13.38
N ASN A 853 8.22 13.85 13.14
CA ASN A 853 9.39 14.03 12.29
C ASN A 853 10.68 13.93 13.12
N ALA A 854 11.55 12.98 12.76
CA ALA A 854 12.77 12.63 13.49
C ALA A 854 13.84 13.74 13.55
N SER A 855 13.81 14.69 12.62
CA SER A 855 14.72 15.84 12.58
C SER A 855 14.10 17.13 13.10
N SER A 856 12.87 17.09 13.60
CA SER A 856 12.15 18.29 14.02
C SER A 856 12.33 18.55 15.52
N PRO A 857 12.86 19.71 15.93
CA PRO A 857 13.00 20.06 17.35
C PRO A 857 11.66 20.38 18.01
N LYS A 858 10.55 20.38 17.26
CA LYS A 858 9.20 20.62 17.81
C LYS A 858 8.78 19.54 18.80
N TRP A 859 9.32 18.33 18.68
CA TRP A 859 8.87 17.15 19.42
C TRP A 859 9.77 16.79 20.60
N GLY A 860 11.04 17.16 20.55
CA GLY A 860 12.01 16.87 21.60
C GLY A 860 13.38 17.41 21.21
N ASP A 861 14.28 17.48 22.18
CA ASP A 861 15.66 17.91 21.94
C ASP A 861 16.53 16.74 21.47
N SER A 862 17.43 17.01 20.52
CA SER A 862 18.46 16.05 20.14
C SER A 862 19.47 15.85 21.28
N LEU A 863 20.28 14.78 21.22
CA LEU A 863 21.31 14.57 22.24
C LEU A 863 22.34 15.72 22.25
N HIS A 864 22.64 16.29 21.09
CA HIS A 864 23.47 17.48 20.96
C HIS A 864 22.89 18.65 21.78
N THR A 865 21.61 18.96 21.60
CA THR A 865 20.94 20.04 22.33
C THR A 865 20.83 19.75 23.82
N SER A 866 20.51 18.51 24.22
CA SER A 866 20.44 18.10 25.62
C SER A 866 21.80 18.19 26.32
N LEU A 867 22.89 17.78 25.67
CA LEU A 867 24.25 17.88 26.23
C LEU A 867 24.68 19.33 26.39
N LYS A 868 24.45 20.18 25.37
CA LYS A 868 24.72 21.63 25.47
C LYS A 868 23.95 22.28 26.62
N SER A 869 22.69 21.89 26.81
CA SER A 869 21.86 22.40 27.90
C SER A 869 22.40 22.01 29.28
N ALA A 870 22.98 20.81 29.42
CA ALA A 870 23.51 20.32 30.68
C ALA A 870 24.95 20.77 31.00
N LEU A 871 25.81 20.87 29.98
CA LEU A 871 27.25 21.08 30.14
C LEU A 871 27.71 22.50 29.72
N GLY A 872 26.89 23.23 28.97
CA GLY A 872 27.24 24.52 28.37
C GLY A 872 27.68 24.37 26.90
N GLU A 873 27.34 25.37 26.08
CA GLU A 873 27.54 25.33 24.63
C GLU A 873 29.00 25.16 24.20
N ASP A 874 29.94 25.85 24.86
CA ASP A 874 31.37 25.78 24.55
C ASP A 874 32.04 24.46 24.98
N ASN A 875 31.32 23.61 25.70
CA ASN A 875 31.84 22.36 26.26
C ASN A 875 31.43 21.12 25.46
N VAL A 876 30.66 21.29 24.37
CA VAL A 876 30.16 20.19 23.54
C VAL A 876 30.53 20.44 22.08
N SER A 877 31.37 19.58 21.52
CA SER A 877 31.59 19.52 20.06
C SER A 877 30.74 18.40 19.47
N PHE A 878 30.24 18.60 18.25
CA PHE A 878 29.49 17.58 17.51
C PHE A 878 30.15 17.31 16.17
N VAL A 879 30.42 16.03 15.89
CA VAL A 879 30.90 15.56 14.58
C VAL A 879 30.16 14.27 14.23
N ALA A 880 29.34 14.30 13.18
CA ALA A 880 28.61 13.10 12.75
C ALA A 880 29.55 11.93 12.38
N GLY A 881 30.71 12.25 11.79
CA GLY A 881 31.77 11.30 11.43
C GLY A 881 31.45 10.49 10.16
N VAL A 882 30.26 9.91 10.07
CA VAL A 882 29.79 9.09 8.94
C VAL A 882 28.30 9.36 8.66
N ASP A 883 27.82 8.95 7.49
CA ASP A 883 26.37 8.89 7.20
C ASP A 883 25.71 7.65 7.86
N LEU A 884 24.38 7.66 7.97
CA LEU A 884 23.60 6.52 8.49
C LEU A 884 23.78 5.23 7.67
N LEU A 885 23.90 5.34 6.34
CA LEU A 885 23.88 4.21 5.42
C LEU A 885 25.06 4.17 4.44
N ASP A 886 25.71 5.30 4.18
CA ASP A 886 26.82 5.34 3.23
C ASP A 886 27.94 4.38 3.66
N THR A 887 28.49 3.68 2.68
CA THR A 887 29.57 2.69 2.84
C THR A 887 30.86 3.12 2.14
N ALA A 888 30.85 4.25 1.44
CA ALA A 888 31.96 4.71 0.61
C ALA A 888 32.67 5.96 1.17
N ASP A 889 31.98 6.81 1.94
CA ASP A 889 32.56 8.05 2.48
C ASP A 889 33.00 7.89 3.94
N ASP A 890 34.30 7.69 4.14
CA ASP A 890 34.95 7.62 5.46
C ASP A 890 35.64 8.94 5.86
N SER A 891 35.50 10.00 5.05
CA SER A 891 36.30 11.22 5.18
C SER A 891 36.08 11.98 6.50
N GLY A 892 34.92 11.83 7.13
CA GLY A 892 34.61 12.45 8.43
C GLY A 892 35.16 11.71 9.65
N ILE A 893 35.70 10.48 9.50
CA ILE A 893 36.18 9.69 10.64
C ILE A 893 37.39 10.36 11.30
N SER A 894 38.33 10.92 10.52
CA SER A 894 39.50 11.61 11.08
C SER A 894 39.12 12.83 11.91
N ASP A 895 38.09 13.57 11.50
CA ASP A 895 37.60 14.74 12.21
C ASP A 895 36.92 14.34 13.53
N ALA A 896 36.20 13.22 13.54
CA ALA A 896 35.60 12.66 14.74
C ALA A 896 36.66 12.22 15.76
N VAL A 897 37.73 11.56 15.30
CA VAL A 897 38.87 11.18 16.16
C VAL A 897 39.54 12.42 16.76
N ALA A 898 39.83 13.44 15.94
CA ALA A 898 40.44 14.68 16.42
C ALA A 898 39.57 15.39 17.48
N ALA A 899 38.26 15.42 17.28
CA ALA A 899 37.32 15.98 18.26
C ALA A 899 37.31 15.18 19.57
N ALA A 900 37.36 13.84 19.50
CA ALA A 900 37.45 12.98 20.68
C ALA A 900 38.74 13.23 21.48
N GLU A 901 39.89 13.32 20.80
CA GLU A 901 41.19 13.61 21.44
C GLU A 901 41.21 14.98 22.10
N GLU A 902 40.64 16.02 21.45
CA GLU A 902 40.57 17.37 22.01
C GLU A 902 39.69 17.43 23.26
N ALA A 903 38.53 16.75 23.24
CA ALA A 903 37.61 16.72 24.36
C ALA A 903 38.11 15.86 25.53
N GLY A 904 38.84 14.78 25.22
CA GLY A 904 39.30 13.78 26.20
C GLY A 904 38.18 12.88 26.77
N PHE A 905 36.95 13.01 26.26
CA PHE A 905 35.80 12.17 26.59
C PHE A 905 34.83 12.16 25.39
N ALA A 906 34.49 10.97 24.91
CA ALA A 906 33.65 10.80 23.73
C ALA A 906 32.31 10.14 24.08
N VAL A 907 31.23 10.65 23.50
CA VAL A 907 29.90 10.04 23.50
C VAL A 907 29.55 9.73 22.05
N LEU A 908 29.49 8.45 21.69
CA LEU A 908 29.14 7.98 20.34
C LEU A 908 27.69 7.49 20.33
N VAL A 909 26.87 7.95 19.40
CA VAL A 909 25.49 7.45 19.21
C VAL A 909 25.35 6.79 17.85
N LEU A 910 25.17 5.47 17.85
CA LEU A 910 25.15 4.61 16.66
C LEU A 910 23.93 3.69 16.69
N GLY A 911 23.49 3.21 15.53
CA GLY A 911 22.47 2.16 15.44
C GLY A 911 21.58 2.21 14.19
N SER A 912 20.31 1.86 14.37
CA SER A 912 19.31 1.72 13.31
C SER A 912 18.25 2.84 13.39
N LEU A 913 17.76 3.30 12.24
CA LEU A 913 16.79 4.38 12.14
C LEU A 913 15.40 3.83 11.80
N SER A 914 14.41 4.17 12.63
CA SER A 914 13.00 3.90 12.34
C SER A 914 12.22 5.20 12.24
N VAL A 915 11.62 5.46 11.08
CA VAL A 915 10.81 6.68 10.82
C VAL A 915 9.56 6.35 10.00
N ALA A 916 8.56 7.23 10.10
CA ALA A 916 7.33 7.20 9.30
C ALA A 916 7.59 7.35 7.80
N MET A 917 6.63 6.92 6.96
CA MET A 917 6.73 7.03 5.50
C MET A 917 6.83 8.48 5.00
N GLU A 918 6.21 9.41 5.73
CA GLU A 918 6.18 10.84 5.44
C GLU A 918 7.44 11.58 5.94
N ASP A 919 8.33 10.90 6.67
CA ASP A 919 9.55 11.50 7.21
C ASP A 919 10.58 11.80 6.11
N PRO A 920 11.24 12.98 6.11
CA PRO A 920 12.32 13.29 5.15
C PRO A 920 13.46 12.26 5.14
N LEU A 921 13.67 11.54 6.24
CA LEU A 921 14.70 10.52 6.39
C LEU A 921 14.20 9.11 6.03
N PHE A 922 13.00 8.94 5.47
CA PHE A 922 12.45 7.63 5.13
C PHE A 922 13.39 6.78 4.24
N LYS A 923 14.12 7.42 3.32
CA LYS A 923 15.12 6.73 2.47
C LYS A 923 16.36 6.24 3.22
N LYS A 924 16.57 6.70 4.47
CA LYS A 924 17.64 6.28 5.37
C LYS A 924 17.15 5.32 6.47
N ARG A 925 15.88 4.93 6.43
CA ARG A 925 15.28 3.98 7.37
C ARG A 925 15.96 2.62 7.25
N THR A 926 16.22 1.98 8.39
CA THR A 926 16.77 0.62 8.48
C THR A 926 15.93 -0.32 9.33
N ASP A 927 14.96 0.21 10.07
CA ASP A 927 14.20 -0.52 11.09
C ASP A 927 12.69 -0.22 10.96
N GLY A 928 11.84 -1.15 11.40
CA GLY A 928 10.39 -1.06 11.38
C GLY A 928 9.64 -1.92 10.37
N GLU A 929 8.31 -1.73 10.29
CA GLU A 929 7.44 -2.41 9.32
C GLU A 929 7.93 -2.28 7.86
N PHE A 930 7.93 -3.42 7.15
CA PHE A 930 8.48 -3.65 5.81
C PHE A 930 10.01 -3.61 5.69
N PHE A 931 10.74 -3.68 6.80
CA PHE A 931 12.19 -3.86 6.83
C PHE A 931 12.59 -5.22 7.40
N ALA A 932 13.77 -5.69 6.98
CA ALA A 932 14.45 -6.86 7.52
C ALA A 932 15.95 -6.58 7.57
N HIS A 933 16.60 -7.02 8.65
CA HIS A 933 18.02 -6.83 8.87
C HIS A 933 18.79 -8.04 8.34
N ALA A 934 19.40 -7.92 7.16
CA ALA A 934 20.25 -8.99 6.64
C ALA A 934 21.50 -9.23 7.51
N ASP A 935 21.93 -8.19 8.22
CA ASP A 935 23.02 -8.18 9.19
C ASP A 935 22.57 -7.41 10.45
N LEU A 936 22.86 -7.95 11.63
CA LEU A 936 22.57 -7.36 12.94
C LEU A 936 23.69 -6.43 13.44
N GLY A 937 24.73 -6.21 12.63
CA GLY A 937 25.75 -5.19 12.85
C GLY A 937 25.23 -3.74 12.74
N LEU A 938 26.12 -2.78 12.98
CA LEU A 938 25.82 -1.37 12.78
C LEU A 938 25.78 -1.03 11.27
N PRO A 939 24.72 -0.36 10.75
CA PRO A 939 24.63 0.01 9.33
C PRO A 939 25.71 0.99 8.86
N GLY A 940 26.05 0.96 7.57
CA GLY A 940 27.01 1.89 6.96
C GLY A 940 28.43 1.73 7.50
N LEU A 941 29.14 2.84 7.70
CA LEU A 941 30.50 2.88 8.27
C LEU A 941 30.53 3.14 9.79
N GLN A 942 29.41 2.92 10.48
CA GLN A 942 29.28 3.24 11.91
C GLN A 942 30.23 2.40 12.79
N GLN A 943 30.48 1.12 12.46
CA GLN A 943 31.43 0.29 13.20
C GLN A 943 32.87 0.78 13.05
N GLN A 944 33.25 1.23 11.85
CA GLN A 944 34.58 1.77 11.55
C GLN A 944 34.82 3.08 12.31
N LEU A 945 33.80 3.93 12.42
CA LEU A 945 33.85 5.12 13.27
C LEU A 945 34.09 4.75 14.74
N LEU A 946 33.37 3.76 15.28
CA LEU A 946 33.56 3.27 16.64
C LEU A 946 34.99 2.76 16.85
N ASP A 947 35.47 1.90 15.96
CA ASP A 947 36.80 1.30 16.05
C ASP A 947 37.91 2.37 16.04
N ALA A 948 37.81 3.36 15.14
CA ALA A 948 38.78 4.44 15.04
C ALA A 948 38.86 5.30 16.31
N VAL A 949 37.72 5.63 16.93
CA VAL A 949 37.70 6.39 18.19
C VAL A 949 38.27 5.57 19.34
N LEU A 950 37.95 4.27 19.41
CA LEU A 950 38.49 3.37 20.44
C LEU A 950 39.99 3.14 20.28
N ASP A 951 40.51 3.10 19.05
CA ASP A 951 41.94 2.97 18.76
C ASP A 951 42.74 4.22 19.17
N ALA A 952 42.12 5.40 19.19
CA ALA A 952 42.70 6.63 19.74
C ALA A 952 42.85 6.60 21.28
N GLY A 953 42.24 5.63 21.96
CA GLY A 953 42.38 5.46 23.42
C GLY A 953 41.62 6.47 24.27
N VAL A 954 40.62 7.17 23.69
CA VAL A 954 39.77 8.13 24.40
C VAL A 954 38.71 7.39 25.23
N PRO A 955 38.46 7.76 26.50
CA PRO A 955 37.33 7.23 27.27
C PRO A 955 36.02 7.43 26.52
N THR A 956 35.37 6.32 26.17
CA THR A 956 34.24 6.33 25.21
C THR A 956 32.98 5.70 25.81
N VAL A 957 31.88 6.45 25.78
CA VAL A 957 30.51 5.97 26.01
C VAL A 957 29.87 5.70 24.66
N LEU A 958 29.54 4.43 24.39
CA LEU A 958 28.74 4.04 23.24
C LEU A 958 27.25 4.03 23.62
N ILE A 959 26.41 4.68 22.83
CA ILE A 959 24.97 4.63 22.91
C ILE A 959 24.45 3.94 21.65
N LEU A 960 23.79 2.80 21.85
CA LEU A 960 23.08 2.06 20.81
C LEU A 960 21.61 2.50 20.77
N THR A 961 21.12 2.91 19.60
CA THR A 961 19.72 3.29 19.37
C THR A 961 19.11 2.48 18.24
N GLY A 962 17.92 1.93 18.43
CA GLY A 962 17.30 0.99 17.48
C GLY A 962 16.36 -0.01 18.14
N GLY A 963 15.55 -0.68 17.34
CA GLY A 963 14.65 -1.76 17.78
C GLY A 963 15.27 -3.15 17.64
N GLN A 964 16.19 -3.33 16.68
CA GLN A 964 16.87 -4.61 16.47
C GLN A 964 17.84 -4.98 17.62
N PRO A 965 18.08 -6.28 17.85
CA PRO A 965 19.21 -6.75 18.65
C PRO A 965 20.52 -6.55 17.89
N PHE A 966 21.40 -5.68 18.39
CA PHE A 966 22.71 -5.43 17.80
C PHE A 966 23.72 -6.52 18.15
N VAL A 967 24.63 -6.80 17.21
CA VAL A 967 25.81 -7.63 17.48
C VAL A 967 26.74 -6.93 18.46
N LEU A 968 27.02 -7.59 19.59
CA LEU A 968 28.04 -7.17 20.54
C LEU A 968 29.35 -7.92 20.25
N SER A 969 30.03 -7.47 19.20
CA SER A 969 31.33 -8.04 18.80
C SER A 969 32.41 -7.75 19.83
N ASP A 970 33.53 -8.47 19.73
CA ASP A 970 34.72 -8.17 20.56
C ASP A 970 35.19 -6.73 20.39
N SER A 971 35.01 -6.12 19.20
CA SER A 971 35.33 -4.71 18.98
C SER A 971 34.36 -3.78 19.71
N THR A 972 33.06 -4.03 19.59
CA THR A 972 32.01 -3.27 20.30
C THR A 972 32.21 -3.32 21.82
N LEU A 973 32.63 -4.47 22.35
CA LEU A 973 32.87 -4.68 23.78
C LEU A 973 34.11 -3.94 24.32
N ARG A 974 34.97 -3.37 23.47
CA ARG A 974 36.08 -2.50 23.88
C ARG A 974 35.60 -1.15 24.43
N SER A 975 34.39 -0.69 24.12
CA SER A 975 33.84 0.56 24.67
C SER A 975 33.81 0.56 26.19
N ASN A 976 34.24 1.65 26.84
CA ASN A 976 34.33 1.71 28.30
C ASN A 976 32.96 1.68 28.97
N ALA A 977 31.94 2.26 28.35
CA ALA A 977 30.55 2.08 28.73
C ALA A 977 29.67 1.90 27.50
N ILE A 978 28.62 1.08 27.64
CA ILE A 978 27.63 0.84 26.59
C ILE A 978 26.24 1.05 27.19
N LEU A 979 25.49 1.99 26.62
CA LEU A 979 24.08 2.24 26.89
C LEU A 979 23.26 1.80 25.69
N HIS A 980 22.07 1.23 25.93
CA HIS A 980 21.07 1.00 24.91
C HIS A 980 19.86 1.90 25.19
N SER A 981 19.59 2.85 24.29
CA SER A 981 18.45 3.76 24.40
C SER A 981 17.17 3.21 23.78
N LEU A 982 17.29 2.14 22.98
CA LEU A 982 16.20 1.50 22.24
C LEU A 982 15.59 2.51 21.24
N LEU A 983 14.32 2.32 20.88
CA LEU A 983 13.50 3.33 20.21
C LEU A 983 12.73 4.09 21.28
N GLY A 984 13.22 5.29 21.59
CA GLY A 984 12.84 6.02 22.79
C GLY A 984 11.91 7.20 22.53
N GLY A 985 11.06 7.54 23.50
CA GLY A 985 10.12 8.67 23.42
C GLY A 985 10.81 10.04 23.44
N GLU A 986 10.01 11.10 23.49
CA GLU A 986 10.47 12.49 23.31
C GLU A 986 11.49 13.02 24.33
N TYR A 987 11.64 12.32 25.45
CA TYR A 987 12.58 12.68 26.50
C TYR A 987 13.82 11.78 26.55
N THR A 988 14.02 10.87 25.59
CA THR A 988 15.11 9.88 25.64
C THR A 988 16.48 10.51 25.67
N ASN A 989 16.70 11.57 24.87
CA ASN A 989 17.99 12.26 24.83
C ASN A 989 18.30 13.01 26.13
N HIS A 990 17.30 13.65 26.74
CA HIS A 990 17.43 14.23 28.08
C HIS A 990 17.72 13.15 29.13
N ALA A 991 17.02 12.02 29.06
CA ALA A 991 17.24 10.90 29.98
C ALA A 991 18.65 10.28 29.82
N LEU A 992 19.18 10.20 28.60
CA LEU A 992 20.55 9.77 28.34
C LEU A 992 21.57 10.70 29.01
N VAL A 993 21.38 12.02 28.92
CA VAL A 993 22.25 13.00 29.60
C VAL A 993 22.17 12.85 31.12
N GLU A 994 20.97 12.64 31.66
CA GLU A 994 20.77 12.41 33.09
C GLU A 994 21.42 11.11 33.57
N VAL A 995 21.38 10.06 32.76
CA VAL A 995 22.09 8.81 33.03
C VAL A 995 23.60 9.05 33.00
N ILE A 996 24.13 9.66 31.94
CA ILE A 996 25.57 9.95 31.80
C ILE A 996 26.08 10.76 33.00
N THR A 997 25.37 11.81 33.39
CA THR A 997 25.77 12.71 34.49
C THR A 997 25.46 12.17 35.88
N GLY A 998 24.74 11.03 35.99
CA GLY A 998 24.37 10.42 37.26
C GLY A 998 23.19 11.05 37.98
N ALA A 999 22.47 11.97 37.33
CA ALA A 999 21.19 12.47 37.84
C ALA A 999 20.13 11.35 37.91
N VAL A 1000 20.27 10.32 37.08
CA VAL A 1000 19.45 9.10 37.08
C VAL A 1000 20.36 7.88 37.11
N ASN A 1001 20.06 6.94 38.02
CA ASN A 1001 20.67 5.61 38.00
C ASN A 1001 19.88 4.71 37.02
N PRO A 1002 20.51 4.17 35.96
CA PRO A 1002 19.80 3.35 34.96
C PRO A 1002 19.24 2.08 35.60
N SER A 1003 18.08 1.64 35.11
CA SER A 1003 17.36 0.48 35.66
C SER A 1003 16.61 -0.34 34.62
N GLY A 1004 16.79 -0.05 33.33
CA GLY A 1004 16.23 -0.85 32.26
C GLY A 1004 16.91 -2.21 32.18
N LYS A 1005 16.17 -3.22 31.72
CA LYS A 1005 16.65 -4.57 31.43
C LYS A 1005 16.33 -4.93 29.99
N LEU A 1006 17.22 -5.66 29.32
CA LEU A 1006 16.99 -6.15 27.96
C LEU A 1006 15.75 -7.04 27.90
N THR A 1007 14.95 -6.87 26.85
CA THR A 1007 13.81 -7.75 26.54
C THR A 1007 14.05 -8.59 25.29
N VAL A 1008 15.20 -8.39 24.65
CA VAL A 1008 15.74 -9.21 23.56
C VAL A 1008 17.22 -9.47 23.84
N SER A 1009 17.68 -10.68 23.53
CA SER A 1009 19.06 -11.11 23.73
C SER A 1009 19.97 -10.56 22.62
N MET A 1010 21.16 -10.05 22.97
CA MET A 1010 22.09 -9.43 22.02
C MET A 1010 23.16 -10.45 21.57
N PRO A 1011 23.19 -10.91 20.30
CA PRO A 1011 24.12 -11.97 19.88
C PRO A 1011 25.56 -11.45 19.74
N GLN A 1012 26.55 -12.36 19.82
CA GLN A 1012 27.95 -12.01 19.54
C GLN A 1012 28.26 -12.02 18.03
N LEU A 1013 27.43 -12.71 17.23
CA LEU A 1013 27.57 -12.83 15.77
C LEU A 1013 26.18 -12.86 15.12
N SER A 1014 26.01 -12.22 13.96
CA SER A 1014 24.76 -12.26 13.19
C SER A 1014 24.35 -13.68 12.78
N SER A 1015 25.30 -14.61 12.68
CA SER A 1015 25.04 -16.02 12.38
C SER A 1015 24.65 -16.87 13.59
N ALA A 1016 24.67 -16.32 14.81
CA ALA A 1016 24.29 -17.01 16.05
C ALA A 1016 22.78 -17.02 16.31
N ILE A 1017 21.98 -16.74 15.29
CA ILE A 1017 20.54 -16.62 15.40
C ILE A 1017 19.84 -17.96 15.08
N PRO A 1018 18.73 -18.28 15.76
CA PRO A 1018 18.12 -17.48 16.83
C PRO A 1018 18.96 -17.50 18.12
N SER A 1019 18.94 -16.40 18.88
CA SER A 1019 19.81 -16.17 20.06
C SER A 1019 19.01 -15.85 21.34
N PHE A 1020 17.77 -16.35 21.45
CA PHE A 1020 16.90 -16.10 22.60
C PHE A 1020 17.23 -16.98 23.81
N TYR A 1021 16.83 -16.56 25.02
CA TYR A 1021 17.26 -17.18 26.28
C TYR A 1021 16.58 -18.52 26.61
N ASP A 1022 15.36 -18.76 26.11
CA ASP A 1022 14.53 -19.94 26.41
C ASP A 1022 14.58 -21.01 25.32
N TYR A 1023 15.79 -21.26 24.81
CA TYR A 1023 16.09 -22.35 23.88
C TYR A 1023 15.80 -23.74 24.49
N LEU A 1024 15.62 -24.74 23.61
CA LEU A 1024 15.43 -26.12 24.03
C LEU A 1024 16.79 -26.74 24.42
N PRO A 1025 16.83 -27.64 25.42
CA PRO A 1025 18.05 -28.39 25.76
C PRO A 1025 18.73 -29.09 24.57
N SER A 1026 17.96 -29.55 23.58
CA SER A 1026 18.49 -30.10 22.33
C SER A 1026 19.31 -29.11 21.51
N ASP A 1027 18.97 -27.81 21.58
CA ASP A 1027 19.60 -26.74 20.78
C ASP A 1027 21.03 -26.47 21.24
N ASP A 1028 21.31 -26.71 22.52
CA ASP A 1028 22.64 -26.61 23.14
C ASP A 1028 23.40 -27.95 23.13
N SER A 1029 22.88 -28.97 22.43
CA SER A 1029 23.55 -30.27 22.33
C SER A 1029 24.57 -30.28 21.20
N PRO A 1030 25.89 -30.45 21.47
CA PRO A 1030 26.96 -30.30 20.48
C PRO A 1030 27.05 -31.38 19.40
N GLY A 1031 25.98 -32.14 19.17
CA GLY A 1031 25.85 -33.08 18.08
C GLY A 1031 27.08 -33.98 17.95
N GLY A 1032 27.34 -34.81 18.95
CA GLY A 1032 28.50 -35.69 18.93
C GLY A 1032 28.65 -36.43 20.25
N ASP A 1033 28.60 -37.76 20.17
CA ASP A 1033 28.93 -38.61 21.29
C ASP A 1033 30.33 -38.29 21.81
N SER A 1034 30.47 -38.26 23.13
CA SER A 1034 31.74 -38.42 23.86
C SER A 1034 32.74 -39.43 23.26
N ARG A 1035 32.28 -40.36 22.40
CA ARG A 1035 33.06 -41.30 21.59
C ARG A 1035 34.13 -40.68 20.68
N LEU A 1036 33.99 -39.46 20.17
CA LEU A 1036 34.97 -38.88 19.22
C LEU A 1036 35.95 -37.86 19.83
N GLY A 1037 35.74 -37.44 21.08
CA GLY A 1037 36.65 -36.53 21.78
C GLY A 1037 36.70 -35.09 21.25
N PHE A 1038 35.79 -34.68 20.37
CA PHE A 1038 35.63 -33.29 19.93
C PHE A 1038 34.16 -32.92 19.64
N HIS A 1039 33.83 -31.64 19.76
CA HIS A 1039 32.51 -31.08 19.44
C HIS A 1039 32.41 -30.82 17.93
N SER A 1040 31.51 -31.51 17.22
CA SER A 1040 31.36 -31.39 15.77
C SER A 1040 30.37 -30.31 15.32
N ALA A 1041 29.35 -29.97 16.13
CA ALA A 1041 28.32 -29.02 15.73
C ALA A 1041 28.72 -27.54 15.88
N TRP A 1042 29.77 -27.21 16.66
CA TRP A 1042 30.16 -25.84 17.01
C TRP A 1042 31.60 -25.50 16.57
N GLN A 1043 32.02 -25.93 15.38
CA GLN A 1043 33.39 -25.68 14.89
C GLN A 1043 33.54 -24.37 14.09
N TRP A 1044 34.74 -23.80 14.22
CA TRP A 1044 35.27 -22.52 13.72
C TRP A 1044 34.42 -21.67 12.73
N PRO A 1045 34.08 -20.42 13.09
CA PRO A 1045 34.21 -19.85 14.43
C PRO A 1045 33.36 -20.65 15.43
N VAL A 1046 33.86 -20.82 16.66
CA VAL A 1046 33.08 -21.54 17.69
C VAL A 1046 31.83 -20.73 17.97
N LEU A 1047 30.70 -21.26 17.52
CA LEU A 1047 29.41 -20.62 17.67
C LEU A 1047 28.99 -20.74 19.14
N GLN A 1048 29.10 -19.63 19.89
CA GLN A 1048 28.61 -19.52 21.27
C GLN A 1048 27.12 -19.16 21.21
N HIS A 1049 26.25 -20.08 21.62
CA HIS A 1049 24.80 -19.84 21.64
C HIS A 1049 24.40 -18.90 22.79
N ALA A 1050 25.14 -18.90 23.90
CA ALA A 1050 24.86 -18.00 25.01
C ALA A 1050 25.14 -16.55 24.58
N SER A 1051 24.08 -15.74 24.49
CA SER A 1051 24.23 -14.29 24.28
C SER A 1051 25.07 -13.68 25.42
N PRO A 1052 26.05 -12.81 25.10
CA PRO A 1052 26.83 -12.10 26.11
C PRO A 1052 25.98 -11.23 27.04
N MET A 1053 24.91 -10.65 26.50
CA MET A 1053 23.93 -9.85 27.21
C MET A 1053 22.53 -10.39 26.92
N PRO A 1054 22.09 -11.43 27.67
CA PRO A 1054 20.85 -12.14 27.36
C PRO A 1054 19.62 -11.39 27.89
N PHE A 1055 18.44 -11.93 27.64
CA PHE A 1055 17.17 -11.47 28.20
C PHE A 1055 17.26 -11.13 29.70
N GLY A 1056 16.65 -10.02 30.08
CA GLY A 1056 16.61 -9.53 31.45
C GLY A 1056 17.91 -8.90 31.95
N PHE A 1057 18.96 -8.79 31.12
CA PHE A 1057 20.23 -8.20 31.52
C PHE A 1057 20.20 -6.66 31.55
N GLY A 1058 20.85 -6.06 32.55
CA GLY A 1058 21.02 -4.61 32.64
C GLY A 1058 21.67 -4.21 33.96
N LEU A 1059 22.70 -3.37 33.89
CA LEU A 1059 23.49 -2.90 35.02
C LEU A 1059 22.88 -1.64 35.66
N SER A 1060 23.45 -1.28 36.80
CA SER A 1060 23.10 -0.12 37.62
C SER A 1060 24.40 0.53 38.12
N TYR A 1061 24.32 1.79 38.54
CA TYR A 1061 25.41 2.47 39.27
C TYR A 1061 25.55 1.99 40.71
N THR A 1062 24.62 1.15 41.18
CA THR A 1062 24.74 0.43 42.43
C THR A 1062 24.74 -1.09 42.19
N THR A 1063 25.04 -1.86 43.24
CA THR A 1063 25.03 -3.32 43.22
C THR A 1063 23.85 -3.85 44.04
N PHE A 1064 23.30 -4.99 43.63
CA PHE A 1064 22.24 -5.67 44.34
C PHE A 1064 22.62 -7.12 44.66
N ASP A 1065 22.47 -7.54 45.92
CA ASP A 1065 22.52 -8.96 46.29
C ASP A 1065 21.09 -9.51 46.37
N ILE A 1066 20.80 -10.48 45.51
CA ILE A 1066 19.55 -11.24 45.50
C ILE A 1066 19.84 -12.57 46.18
N SER A 1067 19.25 -12.81 47.35
CA SER A 1067 19.46 -14.04 48.13
C SER A 1067 19.01 -15.31 47.40
N THR A 1068 19.46 -16.49 47.86
CA THR A 1068 18.95 -17.76 47.37
C THR A 1068 17.43 -17.84 47.63
N PRO A 1069 16.61 -18.14 46.60
CA PRO A 1069 15.16 -18.19 46.78
C PRO A 1069 14.76 -19.35 47.70
N THR A 1070 13.64 -19.17 48.40
CA THR A 1070 12.94 -20.23 49.14
C THR A 1070 11.65 -20.55 48.43
N ALA A 1071 11.25 -21.83 48.42
CA ALA A 1071 10.07 -22.29 47.70
C ALA A 1071 9.20 -23.20 48.57
N THR A 1072 7.89 -22.97 48.57
CA THR A 1072 6.90 -23.86 49.18
C THR A 1072 5.75 -24.12 48.22
N TYR A 1073 5.16 -25.31 48.29
CA TYR A 1073 3.97 -25.66 47.53
C TYR A 1073 2.79 -25.85 48.49
N GLY A 1074 1.63 -25.28 48.14
CA GLY A 1074 0.40 -25.44 48.89
C GLY A 1074 -0.76 -24.65 48.29
N ASN A 1075 -1.99 -25.11 48.48
CA ASN A 1075 -3.20 -24.47 47.95
C ASN A 1075 -3.15 -24.25 46.42
N GLY A 1076 -2.66 -25.23 45.66
CA GLY A 1076 -2.63 -25.20 44.19
C GLY A 1076 -1.66 -24.20 43.57
N LYS A 1077 -0.62 -23.78 44.32
CA LYS A 1077 0.39 -22.81 43.87
C LYS A 1077 1.75 -23.05 44.53
N VAL A 1078 2.82 -22.66 43.82
CA VAL A 1078 4.17 -22.50 44.37
C VAL A 1078 4.33 -21.06 44.87
N THR A 1079 4.88 -20.90 46.07
CA THR A 1079 5.26 -19.61 46.64
C THR A 1079 6.77 -19.49 46.67
N ILE A 1080 7.33 -18.51 45.96
CA ILE A 1080 8.78 -18.22 45.93
C ILE A 1080 9.04 -16.94 46.74
N SER A 1081 9.95 -16.98 47.71
CA SER A 1081 10.38 -15.79 48.44
C SER A 1081 11.88 -15.54 48.30
N VAL A 1082 12.25 -14.28 48.09
CA VAL A 1082 13.63 -13.83 47.95
C VAL A 1082 13.81 -12.45 48.59
N THR A 1083 14.93 -12.23 49.25
CA THR A 1083 15.36 -10.90 49.72
C THR A 1083 16.33 -10.30 48.72
N VAL A 1084 16.10 -9.05 48.35
CA VAL A 1084 17.00 -8.22 47.54
C VAL A 1084 17.53 -7.07 48.40
N GLN A 1085 18.83 -6.86 48.38
CA GLN A 1085 19.51 -5.78 49.09
C GLN A 1085 20.29 -4.91 48.12
N ASN A 1086 20.19 -3.59 48.26
CA ASN A 1086 21.10 -2.66 47.61
C ASN A 1086 22.40 -2.60 48.43
N THR A 1087 23.50 -3.12 47.86
CA THR A 1087 24.81 -3.24 48.52
C THR A 1087 25.80 -2.14 48.15
N GLY A 1088 25.43 -1.23 47.25
CA GLY A 1088 26.27 -0.08 46.89
C GLY A 1088 25.87 1.21 47.61
N ASP A 1089 26.44 2.32 47.13
CA ASP A 1089 26.43 3.61 47.84
C ASP A 1089 25.33 4.58 47.36
N VAL A 1090 24.61 4.25 46.29
CA VAL A 1090 23.55 5.09 45.73
C VAL A 1090 22.23 4.34 45.69
N ALA A 1091 21.12 5.08 45.74
CA ALA A 1091 19.80 4.51 45.50
C ALA A 1091 19.72 3.96 44.07
N GLY A 1092 18.93 2.91 43.88
CA GLY A 1092 18.74 2.30 42.57
C GLY A 1092 17.47 1.46 42.51
N LYS A 1093 17.11 1.08 41.29
CA LYS A 1093 16.01 0.17 41.02
C LYS A 1093 16.54 -1.12 40.43
N GLU A 1094 15.99 -2.25 40.87
CA GLU A 1094 16.35 -3.59 40.40
C GLU A 1094 15.10 -4.38 40.04
N VAL A 1095 15.21 -5.24 39.03
CA VAL A 1095 14.16 -6.17 38.60
C VAL A 1095 14.53 -7.57 39.06
N VAL A 1096 13.82 -8.06 40.07
CA VAL A 1096 13.96 -9.44 40.53
C VAL A 1096 13.16 -10.34 39.60
N GLN A 1097 13.83 -11.25 38.91
CA GLN A 1097 13.25 -12.14 37.91
C GLN A 1097 13.23 -13.57 38.45
N VAL A 1098 12.10 -14.27 38.28
CA VAL A 1098 11.93 -15.67 38.68
C VAL A 1098 11.66 -16.52 37.45
N TYR A 1099 12.49 -17.54 37.28
CA TYR A 1099 12.41 -18.51 36.20
C TYR A 1099 12.02 -19.89 36.74
N HIS A 1100 11.41 -20.72 35.89
CA HIS A 1100 11.04 -22.08 36.27
C HIS A 1100 11.30 -23.10 35.15
N ARG A 1101 11.39 -24.36 35.57
CA ARG A 1101 11.39 -25.53 34.70
C ARG A 1101 10.92 -26.77 35.46
N PRO A 1102 9.98 -27.57 34.93
CA PRO A 1102 9.74 -28.92 35.46
C PRO A 1102 10.97 -29.80 35.24
N ASN A 1103 11.37 -30.58 36.25
CA ASN A 1103 12.55 -31.46 36.14
C ASN A 1103 12.39 -32.50 35.01
N THR A 1104 11.14 -32.89 34.71
CA THR A 1104 10.82 -33.76 33.57
C THR A 1104 9.46 -33.39 32.98
N THR A 1105 9.32 -33.49 31.67
CA THR A 1105 8.05 -33.37 30.94
C THR A 1105 7.63 -34.71 30.36
N VAL A 1106 6.41 -34.81 29.83
CA VAL A 1106 5.90 -36.01 29.11
C VAL A 1106 5.42 -35.59 27.73
N GLY A 1107 5.93 -36.24 26.69
CA GLY A 1107 5.48 -36.04 25.31
C GLY A 1107 6.02 -34.80 24.59
N ILE A 1108 6.73 -33.90 25.28
CA ILE A 1108 7.32 -32.69 24.70
C ILE A 1108 8.58 -32.28 25.46
N GLU A 1109 9.51 -31.60 24.80
CA GLU A 1109 10.63 -30.92 25.44
C GLU A 1109 10.18 -29.59 26.08
N PHE A 1110 10.94 -29.10 27.06
CA PHE A 1110 10.68 -27.82 27.73
C PHE A 1110 11.94 -26.98 27.68
N PRO A 1111 11.84 -25.66 27.46
CA PRO A 1111 12.98 -24.75 27.47
C PRO A 1111 13.90 -24.88 28.66
N VAL A 1112 15.15 -24.44 28.48
CA VAL A 1112 16.14 -24.50 29.56
C VAL A 1112 15.70 -23.77 30.82
N ARG A 1113 14.95 -22.68 30.67
CA ARG A 1113 14.25 -21.93 31.72
C ARG A 1113 13.18 -21.04 31.07
N ARG A 1114 12.11 -20.71 31.78
CA ARG A 1114 11.12 -19.70 31.37
C ARG A 1114 10.87 -18.70 32.48
N LEU A 1115 10.76 -17.41 32.15
CA LEU A 1115 10.31 -16.38 33.07
C LEU A 1115 8.89 -16.71 33.49
N VAL A 1116 8.62 -16.62 34.79
CA VAL A 1116 7.27 -16.84 35.33
C VAL A 1116 6.81 -15.70 36.21
N ARG A 1117 7.71 -14.93 36.82
CA ARG A 1117 7.37 -13.73 37.59
C ARG A 1117 8.52 -12.72 37.55
N PHE A 1118 8.19 -11.45 37.71
CA PHE A 1118 9.16 -10.39 38.00
C PHE A 1118 8.55 -9.33 38.92
N GLU A 1119 9.38 -8.60 39.65
CA GLU A 1119 9.00 -7.38 40.37
C GLU A 1119 10.15 -6.37 40.31
N LYS A 1120 9.85 -5.13 39.91
CA LYS A 1120 10.79 -4.02 40.02
C LYS A 1120 10.67 -3.35 41.38
N VAL A 1121 11.80 -3.15 42.04
CA VAL A 1121 11.86 -2.52 43.37
C VAL A 1121 12.86 -1.37 43.39
N GLU A 1122 12.53 -0.31 44.11
CA GLU A 1122 13.44 0.77 44.42
C GLU A 1122 13.98 0.59 45.84
N LEU A 1123 15.30 0.74 46.00
CA LEU A 1123 15.98 0.57 47.27
C LEU A 1123 17.01 1.69 47.47
N LYS A 1124 17.00 2.31 48.64
CA LYS A 1124 18.09 3.19 49.09
C LYS A 1124 19.36 2.37 49.32
N ALA A 1125 20.52 3.03 49.36
CA ALA A 1125 21.78 2.39 49.71
C ALA A 1125 21.66 1.63 51.06
N GLY A 1126 22.05 0.36 51.07
CA GLY A 1126 21.97 -0.54 52.23
C GLY A 1126 20.58 -1.12 52.52
N GLU A 1127 19.51 -0.64 51.89
CA GLU A 1127 18.15 -1.10 52.11
C GLU A 1127 17.94 -2.53 51.57
N SER A 1128 17.12 -3.32 52.27
CA SER A 1128 16.73 -4.67 51.84
C SER A 1128 15.22 -4.82 51.84
N LYS A 1129 14.68 -5.52 50.83
CA LYS A 1129 13.26 -5.85 50.72
C LYS A 1129 13.09 -7.34 50.46
N LYS A 1130 12.17 -7.97 51.20
CA LYS A 1130 11.71 -9.34 50.92
C LYS A 1130 10.55 -9.29 49.94
N ILE A 1131 10.67 -10.01 48.84
CA ILE A 1131 9.66 -10.17 47.79
C ILE A 1131 9.09 -11.59 47.86
N THR A 1132 7.80 -11.74 47.59
CA THR A 1132 7.13 -13.05 47.56
C THR A 1132 6.21 -13.16 46.36
N PHE A 1133 6.44 -14.18 45.56
CA PHE A 1133 5.72 -14.48 44.34
C PHE A 1133 4.80 -15.69 44.52
N ALA A 1134 3.58 -15.59 44.02
CA ALA A 1134 2.64 -16.71 43.95
C ALA A 1134 2.47 -17.18 42.49
N ILE A 1135 2.71 -18.48 42.26
CA ILE A 1135 2.73 -19.10 40.94
C ILE A 1135 1.70 -20.25 40.94
N PRO A 1136 0.48 -20.02 40.42
CA PRO A 1136 -0.57 -21.04 40.37
C PRO A 1136 -0.19 -22.18 39.42
N ASN A 1137 -0.74 -23.36 39.66
CA ASN A 1137 -0.43 -24.57 38.88
C ASN A 1137 -0.58 -24.37 37.36
N LYS A 1138 -1.55 -23.56 36.91
CA LYS A 1138 -1.76 -23.26 35.49
C LYS A 1138 -0.53 -22.65 34.81
N ASP A 1139 0.26 -21.86 35.54
CA ASP A 1139 1.45 -21.17 35.01
C ASP A 1139 2.68 -22.09 34.96
N LEU A 1140 2.61 -23.25 35.63
CA LEU A 1140 3.66 -24.27 35.62
C LEU A 1140 3.52 -25.27 34.47
N GLY A 1141 2.41 -25.21 33.74
CA GLY A 1141 2.04 -26.19 32.74
C GLY A 1141 2.67 -25.97 31.36
N TYR A 1142 2.58 -27.01 30.54
CA TYR A 1142 2.96 -27.04 29.13
C TYR A 1142 1.90 -27.77 28.31
N TYR A 1143 1.75 -27.39 27.05
CA TYR A 1143 0.74 -27.98 26.17
C TYR A 1143 1.30 -29.19 25.42
N VAL A 1144 0.48 -30.23 25.28
CA VAL A 1144 0.73 -31.36 24.37
C VAL A 1144 -0.55 -31.56 23.57
N ASN A 1145 -0.48 -31.34 22.26
CA ASN A 1145 -1.59 -31.38 21.31
C ASN A 1145 -2.79 -30.58 21.84
N THR A 1146 -2.55 -29.29 22.12
CA THR A 1146 -3.51 -28.30 22.69
C THR A 1146 -4.01 -28.59 24.10
N LYS A 1147 -3.56 -29.65 24.78
CA LYS A 1147 -3.97 -29.95 26.16
C LYS A 1147 -2.95 -29.43 27.15
N LEU A 1148 -3.37 -28.57 28.07
CA LEU A 1148 -2.53 -28.12 29.18
C LEU A 1148 -2.24 -29.31 30.09
N ASN A 1149 -0.95 -29.63 30.25
CA ASN A 1149 -0.46 -30.64 31.17
C ASN A 1149 0.30 -29.94 32.30
N ILE A 1150 0.00 -30.35 33.52
CA ILE A 1150 0.73 -29.96 34.72
C ILE A 1150 1.19 -31.27 35.34
N LYS A 1151 2.48 -31.40 35.59
CA LYS A 1151 3.06 -32.67 36.05
C LYS A 1151 3.27 -32.61 37.54
N GLU A 1152 2.88 -33.66 38.26
CA GLU A 1152 3.31 -33.84 39.64
C GLU A 1152 4.81 -34.16 39.70
N GLY A 1153 5.52 -33.58 40.67
CA GLY A 1153 6.93 -33.91 40.91
C GLY A 1153 7.82 -32.69 41.13
N LEU A 1154 9.11 -32.87 40.86
CA LEU A 1154 10.14 -31.86 41.12
C LEU A 1154 10.11 -30.73 40.08
N TYR A 1155 10.09 -29.49 40.56
CA TYR A 1155 10.27 -28.28 39.76
C TYR A 1155 11.51 -27.53 40.24
N ASN A 1156 12.28 -27.03 39.28
CA ASN A 1156 13.41 -26.14 39.50
C ASN A 1156 12.93 -24.69 39.31
N PHE A 1157 13.33 -23.83 40.24
CA PHE A 1157 13.13 -22.39 40.16
C PHE A 1157 14.46 -21.68 40.31
N TRP A 1158 14.59 -20.54 39.66
CA TRP A 1158 15.73 -19.64 39.79
C TRP A 1158 15.25 -18.23 40.06
N ALA A 1159 15.98 -17.49 40.89
CA ALA A 1159 15.76 -16.06 41.08
C ALA A 1159 17.07 -15.29 40.90
N GLY A 1160 17.01 -14.13 40.27
CA GLY A 1160 18.18 -13.30 40.01
C GLY A 1160 17.89 -12.01 39.25
N SER A 1161 18.96 -11.37 38.77
CA SER A 1161 18.93 -10.04 38.13
C SER A 1161 18.83 -10.10 36.59
N SER A 1162 19.02 -11.28 35.99
CA SER A 1162 18.83 -11.54 34.56
C SER A 1162 18.65 -13.04 34.27
N SER A 1163 18.42 -13.42 33.01
CA SER A 1163 18.42 -14.83 32.59
C SER A 1163 19.82 -15.46 32.53
N ARG A 1164 20.89 -14.68 32.65
CA ARG A 1164 22.29 -15.13 32.64
C ARG A 1164 22.55 -16.08 33.81
N VAL A 1165 23.22 -17.20 33.55
CA VAL A 1165 23.41 -18.29 34.54
C VAL A 1165 24.08 -17.80 35.82
N GLU A 1166 25.08 -16.93 35.68
CA GLU A 1166 25.87 -16.38 36.78
C GLU A 1166 25.05 -15.45 37.70
N ASP A 1167 23.95 -14.90 37.20
CA ASP A 1167 23.10 -13.97 37.94
C ASP A 1167 21.99 -14.69 38.73
N LEU A 1168 21.86 -16.02 38.58
CA LEU A 1168 20.74 -16.81 39.08
C LEU A 1168 21.12 -17.70 40.28
N LYS A 1169 20.25 -17.75 41.29
CA LYS A 1169 20.32 -18.71 42.41
C LYS A 1169 19.13 -19.67 42.35
N ALA A 1170 19.37 -20.96 42.51
CA ALA A 1170 18.38 -22.02 42.31
C ALA A 1170 17.70 -22.51 43.61
N VAL A 1171 16.46 -22.98 43.49
CA VAL A 1171 15.74 -23.72 44.52
C VAL A 1171 14.82 -24.75 43.87
N ASN A 1172 14.62 -25.89 44.53
CA ASN A 1172 13.71 -26.93 44.06
C ASN A 1172 12.50 -27.07 44.98
N VAL A 1173 11.35 -27.40 44.40
CA VAL A 1173 10.12 -27.70 45.15
C VAL A 1173 9.38 -28.85 44.50
N THR A 1174 8.73 -29.69 45.31
CA THR A 1174 7.87 -30.75 44.80
C THR A 1174 6.43 -30.25 44.75
N VAL A 1175 5.80 -30.32 43.57
CA VAL A 1175 4.39 -29.99 43.34
C VAL A 1175 3.56 -31.27 43.48
N THR A 1176 2.51 -31.24 44.30
CA THR A 1176 1.56 -32.35 44.54
C THR A 1176 0.14 -31.89 44.17
N LEU A 1177 -0.34 -32.26 42.97
CA LEU A 1177 -1.53 -31.68 42.35
C LEU A 1177 -2.86 -32.04 43.03
#